data_AF-A0A516SLP2-F1
#
_entry.id   AF-A0A516SLP2-F1
#
_cell.length_a   1.000
_cell.length_b   1.000
_cell.length_c   1.000
_cell.angle_alpha   90.00
_cell.angle_beta   90.00
_cell.angle_gamma   90.00
#
_symmetry.space_group_name_H-M   'P 1'
#
loop_
_entity.id
_entity.type
_entity.pdbx_description
1 polymer ?
#
loop_
_entity_poly.entity_id
_entity_poly.type
_entity_poly.pdbx_seq_one_letter_code
_entity_poly.pdbx_strand_id
1 'polypeptide(L)'
;MNESNPIALVEELKLVLGRYIATALPISRRYPLLAERFRTELSKQCLVDGPYVEALPDFEKGASLAELTQGQGGFLHDALAALPTASRQLHLHQQRALEHAARDGKSLLVATGTGSGKTETFLYPIAHMLLTDPEPDKPGVRALLIYPMNALANDQLYYRIAPLFGHHLKDRGITFGRYTSQVKANTQRSVEENRLRHNPKLMRALDNHIPANWMLTREEMLNDPPKVLITNYAMLEHLLLLPRNAPLFSANALRCIVLDEIHTYSGAQATEVAFLLRKLKNRLGIEVPLQVFGTSASLAEGTDADAKLKAFAGDLFAEEIHVVVRGKRIVHDRLRQTVAPVFSLSVVEWIKMGGVLEDVSRTHDANRQTNTWNDRLAVNNLDRPEILVESGLPLGTFLEACFAANREIRLVAESLDQAGVKDFRALARLVFDSDSPSPSDSFSDNERYQALSAVIRMGMLARTDEESFPLLPGRYHIAVNSIEGIAVRPDGEGEGWRDIKTARHHHDHQAGYFYPLMVCRKCGQPYLEAFEEADHLHPRRPDQGESRAERRVYWLGKPSDHVDDEADEGEEAVTSPYVTWLNPVTGTLAAGEGAIPLFAIQTEHDEEEKAWYVRKCPACGGRASGAEAEVITRMHPGNEALGSVVTQRVLEALPGAEIDHHDPRPAQGRNLLSFSDNRQDAAFFAPYFERTAAELALRSAIRQVLKERDQPLDARQLAEQVCQHWQRDGRQPILLDANGDIRIDRQDMINLLLGAIGAEFCTPAGRRNSLEALGVVRVTFEPNRVELLRQKVQGFWPAELPTNEASVDALIHFLLENIRREKALAMFYGVDLRNEFIWGHYNQHRSFDIEGGDDNVRFKWLPAPKRHNRRTWYLVEQLRLPRDQALEFLRRFWEAMVNPTIAIVREHNPGFALDGEGIRIASGEQQPLYMCKSCGLRQSHALNERCTAFHCRGEVEEICMAEREVMRARNHYLVSYEEPNHVTVRAREHTASLSTDLRESIEKDFAEGRINVLSCTTTMEMGVDLGDLEAVVNLNVPPGIANYQQRTGRAGRRAQAAPFCVTVARNTNYDQSVFRDFSGYLASSPGTPFIHLDNPDLFWRHQQSIMLAHFLRRKITDHDINAPSLKHLFGKAFGEEALSAFTDELMQWMESEEGARATQEAEALRNRLPLKLRAIGASGADLMQRFVGNLREFAAEVSERWVRYQERIEAAAQLSHKKAELGCGFRIPTVAG
;
A
#
# COMPACT_ATOMS: atom_id res chain seq x y z
N MET A 1 22.91 8.02 -7.95
CA MET A 1 22.39 8.66 -6.72
C MET A 1 23.42 8.50 -5.63
N ASN A 2 23.65 9.52 -4.78
CA ASN A 2 24.46 9.38 -3.56
C ASN A 2 23.53 8.87 -2.45
N GLU A 3 23.58 7.56 -2.17
CA GLU A 3 22.55 6.75 -1.51
C GLU A 3 22.44 6.92 0.03
N SER A 4 22.56 8.13 0.60
CA SER A 4 22.37 8.27 2.07
C SER A 4 22.12 9.67 2.61
N ASN A 5 22.03 10.71 1.76
CA ASN A 5 21.76 12.06 2.23
C ASN A 5 20.23 12.31 2.24
N PRO A 6 19.60 12.54 3.42
CA PRO A 6 18.17 12.81 3.52
C PRO A 6 17.72 14.04 2.72
N ILE A 7 18.59 15.05 2.58
CA ILE A 7 18.30 16.25 1.78
C ILE A 7 18.31 15.92 0.29
N ALA A 8 19.20 15.03 -0.16
CA ALA A 8 19.20 14.61 -1.56
C ALA A 8 17.89 13.92 -1.93
N LEU A 9 17.38 13.03 -1.07
CA LEU A 9 16.07 12.40 -1.27
C LEU A 9 14.93 13.44 -1.26
N VAL A 10 14.95 14.41 -0.35
CA VAL A 10 13.92 15.47 -0.31
C VAL A 10 13.94 16.34 -1.56
N GLU A 11 15.11 16.77 -2.03
CA GLU A 11 15.22 17.58 -3.25
C GLU A 11 14.88 16.77 -4.51
N GLU A 12 15.26 15.49 -4.57
CA GLU A 12 14.82 14.58 -5.63
C GLU A 12 13.30 14.44 -5.65
N LEU A 13 12.68 14.18 -4.49
CA LEU A 13 11.22 14.09 -4.38
C LEU A 13 10.55 15.40 -4.82
N LYS A 14 11.04 16.57 -4.42
CA LYS A 14 10.47 17.87 -4.87
C LYS A 14 10.50 18.00 -6.38
N LEU A 15 11.64 17.71 -6.99
CA LEU A 15 11.85 17.83 -8.44
C LEU A 15 11.01 16.80 -9.21
N VAL A 16 11.03 15.55 -8.76
CA VAL A 16 10.28 14.44 -9.38
C VAL A 16 8.77 14.68 -9.26
N LEU A 17 8.27 15.09 -8.09
CA LEU A 17 6.84 15.34 -7.87
C LEU A 17 6.35 16.56 -8.67
N GLY A 18 7.11 17.66 -8.69
CA GLY A 18 6.75 18.84 -9.50
C GLY A 18 6.67 18.49 -10.98
N ARG A 19 7.65 17.73 -11.50
CA ARG A 19 7.66 17.24 -12.88
C ARG A 19 6.54 16.24 -13.16
N TYR A 20 6.31 15.31 -12.24
CA TYR A 20 5.28 14.28 -12.34
C TYR A 20 3.88 14.88 -12.35
N ILE A 21 3.52 15.76 -11.43
CA ILE A 21 2.19 16.40 -11.37
C ILE A 21 1.90 17.14 -12.68
N ALA A 22 2.86 17.94 -13.17
CA ALA A 22 2.73 18.64 -14.45
C ALA A 22 2.66 17.70 -15.67
N THR A 23 3.23 16.49 -15.55
CA THR A 23 3.18 15.47 -16.60
C THR A 23 1.93 14.60 -16.51
N ALA A 24 1.41 14.29 -15.32
CA ALA A 24 0.23 13.46 -15.15
C ALA A 24 -1.04 14.21 -15.55
N LEU A 25 -1.06 15.53 -15.32
CA LEU A 25 -2.16 16.45 -15.59
C LEU A 25 -1.84 17.36 -16.78
N PRO A 26 -2.02 16.89 -18.03
CA PRO A 26 -1.68 17.66 -19.20
C PRO A 26 -2.69 18.79 -19.37
N ILE A 27 -2.18 19.95 -19.76
CA ILE A 27 -2.99 20.96 -20.40
C ILE A 27 -2.65 20.91 -21.89
N SER A 28 -3.68 20.87 -22.72
CA SER A 28 -3.55 20.85 -24.18
C SER A 28 -2.69 22.02 -24.63
N ARG A 29 -1.80 21.80 -25.61
CA ARG A 29 -0.93 22.86 -26.16
C ARG A 29 -1.71 24.00 -26.84
N ARG A 30 -3.02 23.85 -27.04
CA ARG A 30 -3.92 24.97 -27.42
C ARG A 30 -4.06 26.03 -26.34
N TYR A 31 -3.65 25.70 -25.11
CA TYR A 31 -3.70 26.58 -23.94
C TYR A 31 -2.29 26.79 -23.37
N PRO A 32 -1.33 27.31 -24.17
CA PRO A 32 0.06 27.47 -23.72
C PRO A 32 0.20 28.41 -22.52
N LEU A 33 -0.61 29.48 -22.45
CA LEU A 33 -0.57 30.43 -21.34
C LEU A 33 -1.09 29.77 -20.07
N LEU A 34 -2.19 29.02 -20.14
CA LEU A 34 -2.72 28.25 -19.01
C LEU A 34 -1.70 27.22 -18.52
N ALA A 35 -1.05 26.50 -19.44
CA ALA A 35 -0.06 25.49 -19.11
C ALA A 35 1.17 26.07 -18.39
N GLU A 36 1.66 27.23 -18.82
CA GLU A 36 2.80 27.89 -18.17
C GLU A 36 2.39 28.53 -16.82
N ARG A 37 1.20 29.13 -16.77
CA ARG A 37 0.65 29.67 -15.52
C ARG A 37 0.40 28.58 -14.49
N PHE A 38 -0.11 27.42 -14.89
CA PHE A 38 -0.27 26.25 -14.02
C PHE A 38 1.07 25.77 -13.46
N ARG A 39 2.12 25.65 -14.28
CA ARG A 39 3.47 25.30 -13.80
C ARG A 39 4.02 26.33 -12.81
N THR A 40 3.78 27.61 -13.08
CA THR A 40 4.15 28.70 -12.15
C THR A 40 3.44 28.55 -10.81
N GLU A 41 2.13 28.31 -10.79
CA GLU A 41 1.38 28.08 -9.55
C GLU A 41 1.79 26.79 -8.82
N LEU A 42 2.09 25.72 -9.56
CA LEU A 42 2.61 24.46 -9.02
C LEU A 42 3.97 24.67 -8.34
N SER A 43 4.87 25.46 -8.95
CA SER A 43 6.20 25.74 -8.39
C SER A 43 6.16 26.50 -7.04
N LYS A 44 5.05 27.17 -6.73
CA LYS A 44 4.82 27.86 -5.45
C LYS A 44 4.32 26.93 -4.35
N GLN A 45 3.89 25.71 -4.68
CA GLN A 45 3.34 24.77 -3.72
C GLN A 45 4.45 24.06 -2.95
N CYS A 46 4.24 23.88 -1.64
CA CYS A 46 5.07 22.98 -0.85
C CYS A 46 4.61 21.54 -1.14
N LEU A 47 5.41 20.79 -1.90
CA LEU A 47 5.14 19.38 -2.24
C LEU A 47 5.85 18.40 -1.29
N VAL A 48 6.89 18.84 -0.60
CA VAL A 48 7.68 18.02 0.33
C VAL A 48 8.04 18.87 1.54
N ASP A 49 7.72 18.38 2.73
CA ASP A 49 8.10 18.96 4.02
C ASP A 49 9.09 18.06 4.76
N GLY A 50 10.02 18.69 5.49
CA GLY A 50 11.18 18.05 6.11
C GLY A 50 12.49 18.20 5.33
N PRO A 51 13.52 17.36 5.60
CA PRO A 51 13.48 16.23 6.52
C PRO A 51 13.54 16.69 7.97
N TYR A 52 12.80 16.00 8.83
CA TYR A 52 12.94 16.10 10.28
C TYR A 52 13.74 14.89 10.78
N VAL A 53 14.46 15.04 11.88
CA VAL A 53 15.30 13.99 12.46
C VAL A 53 14.97 13.80 13.94
N GLU A 54 14.90 12.54 14.36
CA GLU A 54 14.84 12.14 15.77
C GLU A 54 16.02 11.25 16.12
N ALA A 55 16.49 11.35 17.37
CA ALA A 55 17.33 10.31 17.96
C ALA A 55 16.44 9.28 18.64
N LEU A 56 16.81 8.01 18.54
CA LEU A 56 16.13 6.92 19.24
C LEU A 56 17.06 6.30 20.28
N PRO A 57 17.45 6.97 21.39
CA PRO A 57 18.40 6.42 22.35
C PRO A 57 17.99 5.07 22.97
N ASP A 58 18.95 4.34 23.55
CA ASP A 58 18.72 3.09 24.29
C ASP A 58 17.98 3.38 25.60
N PHE A 59 17.34 2.36 26.17
CA PHE A 59 16.76 2.45 27.50
C PHE A 59 17.83 2.25 28.58
N GLU A 60 17.64 2.96 29.70
CA GLU A 60 18.42 2.80 30.92
C GLU A 60 18.58 1.32 31.30
N LYS A 61 19.80 0.91 31.67
CA LYS A 61 20.13 -0.47 32.03
C LYS A 61 20.05 -0.69 33.53
N GLY A 62 19.65 -1.88 33.93
CA GLY A 62 19.63 -2.36 35.30
C GLY A 62 20.50 -3.61 35.48
N ALA A 63 20.21 -4.37 36.54
CA ALA A 63 20.82 -5.67 36.79
C ALA A 63 20.45 -6.67 35.69
N SER A 64 21.32 -7.66 35.50
CA SER A 64 21.04 -8.83 34.67
C SER A 64 20.01 -9.74 35.35
N LEU A 65 19.35 -10.60 34.56
CA LEU A 65 18.37 -11.54 35.11
C LEU A 65 19.02 -12.56 36.07
N ALA A 66 20.27 -12.95 35.79
CA ALA A 66 21.05 -13.86 36.64
C ALA A 66 21.35 -13.27 38.02
N GLU A 67 21.64 -11.96 38.11
CA GLU A 67 21.86 -11.27 39.39
C GLU A 67 20.58 -11.17 40.24
N LEU A 68 19.40 -11.28 39.61
CA LEU A 68 18.11 -11.22 40.30
C LEU A 68 17.61 -12.58 40.82
N THR A 69 18.33 -13.68 40.59
CA THR A 69 17.95 -15.01 41.08
C THR A 69 18.35 -15.25 42.54
N GLN A 70 17.61 -16.12 43.23
CA GLN A 70 17.83 -16.43 44.65
C GLN A 70 19.25 -16.93 44.94
N GLY A 71 19.83 -17.73 44.05
CA GLY A 71 21.20 -18.24 44.13
C GLY A 71 22.28 -17.16 44.07
N GLN A 72 21.95 -15.95 43.60
CA GLN A 72 22.82 -14.76 43.60
C GLN A 72 22.38 -13.69 44.62
N GLY A 73 21.43 -14.04 45.52
CA GLY A 73 20.91 -13.12 46.55
C GLY A 73 19.71 -12.27 46.10
N GLY A 74 19.13 -12.56 44.94
CA GLY A 74 17.90 -11.95 44.44
C GLY A 74 16.62 -12.66 44.91
N PHE A 75 15.50 -12.44 44.19
CA PHE A 75 14.17 -12.95 44.56
C PHE A 75 13.58 -13.92 43.52
N LEU A 76 14.12 -13.96 42.30
CA LEU A 76 13.63 -14.81 41.22
C LEU A 76 14.09 -16.26 41.38
N HIS A 77 13.33 -17.19 40.80
CA HIS A 77 13.65 -18.61 40.87
C HIS A 77 14.89 -18.92 40.02
N ASP A 78 15.81 -19.74 40.54
CA ASP A 78 17.14 -20.00 39.96
C ASP A 78 17.11 -20.59 38.55
N ALA A 79 16.04 -21.30 38.19
CA ALA A 79 15.85 -21.81 36.83
C ALA A 79 15.89 -20.72 35.74
N LEU A 80 15.60 -19.46 36.07
CA LEU A 80 15.69 -18.33 35.13
C LEU A 80 17.14 -17.97 34.78
N ALA A 81 18.13 -18.37 35.59
CA ALA A 81 19.56 -18.18 35.26
C ALA A 81 20.04 -19.06 34.09
N ALA A 82 19.27 -20.09 33.72
CA ALA A 82 19.59 -20.96 32.59
C ALA A 82 19.23 -20.35 31.22
N LEU A 83 18.61 -19.17 31.20
CA LEU A 83 18.26 -18.48 29.96
C LEU A 83 19.53 -17.96 29.26
N PRO A 84 19.64 -18.04 27.92
CA PRO A 84 20.81 -17.53 27.18
C PRO A 84 21.06 -16.04 27.42
N THR A 85 20.00 -15.29 27.69
CA THR A 85 20.03 -13.85 27.96
C THR A 85 20.22 -13.52 29.43
N ALA A 86 20.40 -14.51 30.32
CA ALA A 86 20.39 -14.27 31.76
C ALA A 86 21.52 -13.35 32.24
N SER A 87 22.68 -13.39 31.58
CA SER A 87 23.84 -12.52 31.88
C SER A 87 23.75 -11.14 31.25
N ARG A 88 22.82 -10.91 30.30
CA ARG A 88 22.63 -9.60 29.67
C ARG A 88 21.96 -8.66 30.67
N GLN A 89 22.43 -7.41 30.75
CA GLN A 89 21.76 -6.38 31.53
C GLN A 89 20.33 -6.15 31.01
N LEU A 90 19.36 -6.20 31.93
CA LEU A 90 17.98 -5.86 31.62
C LEU A 90 17.87 -4.35 31.41
N HIS A 91 16.86 -3.92 30.67
CA HIS A 91 16.44 -2.53 30.79
C HIS A 91 15.88 -2.29 32.19
N LEU A 92 16.11 -1.11 32.77
CA LEU A 92 15.74 -0.80 34.14
C LEU A 92 14.23 -0.92 34.36
N HIS A 93 13.40 -0.62 33.35
CA HIS A 93 11.95 -0.85 33.43
C HIS A 93 11.59 -2.34 33.51
N GLN A 94 12.35 -3.23 32.88
CA GLN A 94 12.15 -4.67 33.00
C GLN A 94 12.51 -5.14 34.42
N GLN A 95 13.65 -4.69 34.97
CA GLN A 95 14.01 -4.96 36.37
C GLN A 95 12.92 -4.45 37.33
N ARG A 96 12.48 -3.20 37.20
CA ARG A 96 11.42 -2.62 38.04
C ARG A 96 10.10 -3.39 37.93
N ALA A 97 9.75 -3.84 36.74
CA ALA A 97 8.57 -4.69 36.54
C ALA A 97 8.72 -6.03 37.28
N LEU A 98 9.90 -6.67 37.21
CA LEU A 98 10.18 -7.90 37.97
C LEU A 98 10.07 -7.68 39.48
N GLU A 99 10.66 -6.61 40.00
CA GLU A 99 10.58 -6.26 41.42
C GLU A 99 9.13 -6.07 41.88
N HIS A 100 8.34 -5.29 41.13
CA HIS A 100 6.95 -5.07 41.53
C HIS A 100 6.07 -6.31 41.34
N ALA A 101 6.21 -7.05 40.25
CA ALA A 101 5.32 -8.17 39.96
C ALA A 101 5.69 -9.45 40.72
N ALA A 102 6.96 -9.84 40.73
CA ALA A 102 7.39 -11.11 41.31
C ALA A 102 7.76 -10.99 42.80
N ARG A 103 8.43 -9.91 43.22
CA ARG A 103 8.74 -9.70 44.66
C ARG A 103 7.56 -9.12 45.44
N ASP A 104 6.92 -8.08 44.91
CA ASP A 104 5.84 -7.37 45.64
C ASP A 104 4.42 -7.86 45.31
N GLY A 105 4.24 -8.73 44.31
CA GLY A 105 2.92 -9.26 43.91
C GLY A 105 1.96 -8.23 43.28
N LYS A 106 2.48 -7.12 42.75
CA LYS A 106 1.67 -6.00 42.24
C LYS A 106 1.22 -6.21 40.79
N SER A 107 0.02 -5.71 40.47
CA SER A 107 -0.47 -5.58 39.08
C SER A 107 0.13 -4.36 38.40
N LEU A 108 0.53 -4.52 37.14
CA LEU A 108 1.36 -3.54 36.42
C LEU A 108 0.73 -3.07 35.12
N LEU A 109 0.96 -1.80 34.81
CA LEU A 109 0.85 -1.26 33.47
C LEU A 109 2.24 -0.83 32.99
N VAL A 110 2.73 -1.42 31.91
CA VAL A 110 4.05 -1.14 31.33
C VAL A 110 3.91 -0.27 30.10
N ALA A 111 4.26 1.01 30.22
CA ALA A 111 4.14 2.02 29.17
C ALA A 111 5.54 2.40 28.67
N THR A 112 6.00 1.74 27.61
CA THR A 112 7.35 1.93 27.05
C THR A 112 7.33 1.91 25.53
N GLY A 113 8.36 2.45 24.87
CA GLY A 113 8.43 2.49 23.40
C GLY A 113 8.42 1.10 22.74
N THR A 114 8.35 1.07 21.40
CA THR A 114 8.55 -0.16 20.64
C THR A 114 10.00 -0.68 20.81
N GLY A 115 10.18 -2.00 20.78
CA GLY A 115 11.51 -2.63 20.91
C GLY A 115 12.13 -2.62 22.31
N SER A 116 11.41 -2.17 23.35
CA SER A 116 11.91 -2.06 24.73
C SER A 116 11.91 -3.37 25.55
N GLY A 117 11.51 -4.49 24.94
CA GLY A 117 11.30 -5.74 25.66
C GLY A 117 10.12 -5.70 26.66
N LYS A 118 8.94 -5.27 26.18
CA LYS A 118 7.69 -5.26 26.97
C LYS A 118 7.27 -6.67 27.36
N THR A 119 7.47 -7.66 26.50
CA THR A 119 7.05 -9.05 26.73
C THR A 119 7.68 -9.61 28.01
N GLU A 120 8.97 -9.35 28.22
CA GLU A 120 9.73 -9.83 29.37
C GLU A 120 9.17 -9.30 30.71
N THR A 121 8.49 -8.15 30.69
CA THR A 121 7.93 -7.51 31.90
C THR A 121 6.74 -8.24 32.51
N PHE A 122 6.06 -9.11 31.75
CA PHE A 122 5.00 -9.99 32.26
C PHE A 122 5.37 -11.48 32.13
N LEU A 123 6.16 -11.85 31.12
CA LEU A 123 6.48 -13.25 30.85
C LEU A 123 7.39 -13.85 31.93
N TYR A 124 8.41 -13.11 32.39
CA TYR A 124 9.30 -13.56 33.46
C TYR A 124 8.62 -13.62 34.83
N PRO A 125 7.79 -12.64 35.25
CA PRO A 125 6.95 -12.80 36.44
C PRO A 125 6.02 -14.02 36.38
N ILE A 126 5.39 -14.29 35.23
CA ILE A 126 4.56 -15.48 35.04
C ILE A 126 5.39 -16.76 35.18
N ALA A 127 6.57 -16.81 34.56
CA ALA A 127 7.48 -17.95 34.71
C ALA A 127 7.88 -18.16 36.17
N HIS A 128 8.23 -17.10 36.90
CA HIS A 128 8.50 -17.16 38.33
C HIS A 128 7.30 -17.71 39.11
N MET A 129 6.09 -17.15 38.90
CA MET A 129 4.84 -17.60 39.55
C MET A 129 4.58 -19.09 39.31
N LEU A 130 4.79 -19.59 38.09
CA LEU A 130 4.58 -21.00 37.75
C LEU A 130 5.65 -21.91 38.36
N LEU A 131 6.90 -21.46 38.42
CA LEU A 131 8.00 -22.18 39.07
C LEU A 131 7.81 -22.28 40.60
N THR A 132 7.12 -21.33 41.19
CA THR A 132 6.80 -21.29 42.62
C THR A 132 5.34 -21.68 42.92
N ASP A 133 4.61 -22.28 41.97
CA ASP A 133 3.22 -22.69 42.20
C ASP A 133 3.18 -23.80 43.28
N PRO A 134 2.44 -23.63 44.40
CA PRO A 134 2.29 -24.68 45.40
C PRO A 134 1.49 -25.89 44.91
N GLU A 135 0.70 -25.75 43.83
CA GLU A 135 -0.14 -26.81 43.26
C GLU A 135 0.20 -27.02 41.76
N PRO A 136 1.43 -27.42 41.39
CA PRO A 136 1.85 -27.49 40.00
C PRO A 136 1.06 -28.55 39.20
N ASP A 137 0.68 -29.66 39.84
CA ASP A 137 -0.04 -30.77 39.20
C ASP A 137 -1.54 -30.51 39.03
N LYS A 138 -2.11 -29.54 39.74
CA LYS A 138 -3.56 -29.26 39.66
C LYS A 138 -3.95 -28.76 38.27
N PRO A 139 -4.89 -29.40 37.55
CA PRO A 139 -5.25 -29.02 36.19
C PRO A 139 -5.84 -27.61 36.12
N GLY A 140 -5.83 -26.99 34.94
CA GLY A 140 -6.44 -25.68 34.72
C GLY A 140 -5.47 -24.56 34.37
N VAL A 141 -6.01 -23.56 33.66
CA VAL A 141 -5.28 -22.36 33.24
C VAL A 141 -4.88 -21.51 34.45
N ARG A 142 -3.58 -21.20 34.58
CA ARG A 142 -3.00 -20.28 35.59
C ARG A 142 -2.85 -18.87 35.04
N ALA A 143 -2.39 -18.75 33.80
CA ALA A 143 -2.13 -17.49 33.12
C ALA A 143 -2.89 -17.42 31.79
N LEU A 144 -3.70 -16.37 31.63
CA LEU A 144 -4.44 -16.09 30.39
C LEU A 144 -3.80 -14.90 29.67
N LEU A 145 -3.20 -15.14 28.51
CA LEU A 145 -2.59 -14.10 27.67
C LEU A 145 -3.52 -13.80 26.50
N ILE A 146 -4.03 -12.57 26.47
CA ILE A 146 -4.98 -12.11 25.45
C ILE A 146 -4.27 -11.09 24.57
N TYR A 147 -4.17 -11.42 23.29
CA TYR A 147 -3.62 -10.54 22.27
C TYR A 147 -4.73 -9.92 21.41
N PRO A 148 -4.54 -8.69 20.90
CA PRO A 148 -5.51 -8.05 20.00
C PRO A 148 -5.62 -8.76 18.64
N MET A 149 -4.54 -9.43 18.18
CA MET A 149 -4.47 -10.05 16.87
C MET A 149 -3.80 -11.43 16.89
N ASN A 150 -4.25 -12.33 16.02
CA ASN A 150 -3.65 -13.67 15.86
C ASN A 150 -2.17 -13.62 15.41
N ALA A 151 -1.79 -12.67 14.55
CA ALA A 151 -0.42 -12.56 14.07
C ALA A 151 0.56 -12.27 15.22
N LEU A 152 0.22 -11.29 16.08
CA LEU A 152 0.99 -11.01 17.29
C LEU A 152 1.00 -12.20 18.25
N ALA A 153 -0.15 -12.88 18.47
CA ALA A 153 -0.19 -14.08 19.29
C ALA A 153 0.75 -15.18 18.80
N ASN A 154 0.89 -15.34 17.48
CA ASN A 154 1.78 -16.33 16.86
C ASN A 154 3.24 -15.96 17.03
N ASP A 155 3.60 -14.71 16.76
CA ASP A 155 4.96 -14.22 16.91
C ASP A 155 5.44 -14.40 18.37
N GLN A 156 4.61 -14.00 19.34
CA GLN A 156 4.92 -14.17 20.76
C GLN A 156 4.98 -15.64 21.17
N LEU A 157 4.08 -16.48 20.65
CA LEU A 157 4.11 -17.93 20.90
C LEU A 157 5.40 -18.56 20.38
N TYR A 158 5.74 -18.33 19.11
CA TYR A 158 6.82 -19.00 18.41
C TYR A 158 8.20 -18.55 18.88
N TYR A 159 8.39 -17.25 19.16
CA TYR A 159 9.72 -16.68 19.38
C TYR A 159 9.98 -16.19 20.80
N ARG A 160 9.00 -16.31 21.72
CA ARG A 160 9.17 -15.94 23.13
C ARG A 160 8.68 -17.04 24.08
N ILE A 161 7.41 -17.44 23.96
CA ILE A 161 6.76 -18.36 24.90
C ILE A 161 7.25 -19.80 24.71
N ALA A 162 7.27 -20.30 23.46
CA ALA A 162 7.68 -21.68 23.18
C ALA A 162 9.17 -21.93 23.48
N PRO A 163 10.12 -21.03 23.14
CA PRO A 163 11.50 -21.16 23.61
C PRO A 163 11.61 -21.15 25.14
N LEU A 164 10.89 -20.26 25.82
CA LEU A 164 10.95 -20.15 27.28
C LEU A 164 10.45 -21.43 27.97
N PHE A 165 9.20 -21.84 27.73
CA PHE A 165 8.58 -22.95 28.44
C PHE A 165 8.86 -24.32 27.81
N GLY A 166 9.00 -24.37 26.49
CA GLY A 166 9.19 -25.60 25.73
C GLY A 166 10.65 -26.04 25.59
N HIS A 167 11.61 -25.13 25.73
CA HIS A 167 13.03 -25.44 25.59
C HIS A 167 13.83 -25.13 26.87
N HIS A 168 13.86 -23.87 27.32
CA HIS A 168 14.71 -23.47 28.46
C HIS A 168 14.18 -23.96 29.82
N LEU A 169 12.85 -24.01 30.01
CA LEU A 169 12.21 -24.48 31.24
C LEU A 169 11.51 -25.83 31.08
N LYS A 170 11.90 -26.62 30.06
CA LYS A 170 11.22 -27.88 29.71
C LYS A 170 11.13 -28.89 30.87
N ASP A 171 12.18 -28.97 31.70
CA ASP A 171 12.28 -29.94 32.81
C ASP A 171 11.34 -29.61 33.98
N ARG A 172 10.61 -28.49 33.89
CA ARG A 172 9.65 -28.02 34.90
C ARG A 172 8.21 -28.37 34.56
N GLY A 173 7.94 -29.01 33.41
CA GLY A 173 6.62 -29.53 33.07
C GLY A 173 5.53 -28.49 32.86
N ILE A 174 5.90 -27.22 32.61
CA ILE A 174 4.92 -26.13 32.42
C ILE A 174 4.24 -26.30 31.06
N THR A 175 2.94 -26.60 31.06
CA THR A 175 2.15 -26.76 29.83
C THR A 175 1.65 -25.41 29.29
N PHE A 176 1.70 -25.23 27.98
CA PHE A 176 1.22 -24.03 27.31
C PHE A 176 0.54 -24.37 25.99
N GLY A 177 -0.43 -23.54 25.57
CA GLY A 177 -1.20 -23.78 24.35
C GLY A 177 -1.88 -22.51 23.83
N ARG A 178 -2.15 -22.49 22.52
CA ARG A 178 -2.83 -21.38 21.85
C ARG A 178 -4.20 -21.82 21.40
N TYR A 179 -5.25 -21.21 21.93
CA TYR A 179 -6.62 -21.42 21.47
C TYR A 179 -7.11 -20.20 20.69
N THR A 180 -6.98 -20.26 19.36
CA THR A 180 -7.44 -19.22 18.42
C THR A 180 -8.23 -19.85 17.27
N SER A 181 -8.76 -19.03 16.37
CA SER A 181 -9.46 -19.50 15.16
C SER A 181 -8.55 -20.28 14.19
N GLN A 182 -7.23 -20.19 14.36
CA GLN A 182 -6.24 -20.88 13.52
C GLN A 182 -6.01 -22.34 13.92
N VAL A 183 -6.29 -22.71 15.18
CA VAL A 183 -6.21 -24.12 15.58
C VAL A 183 -7.49 -24.78 15.12
N LYS A 184 -7.38 -25.58 14.06
CA LYS A 184 -8.51 -26.35 13.52
C LYS A 184 -8.88 -27.43 14.53
N ALA A 185 -10.18 -27.66 14.65
CA ALA A 185 -10.67 -28.71 15.53
C ALA A 185 -10.50 -30.09 14.90
N ASN A 186 -10.49 -31.12 15.75
CA ASN A 186 -10.31 -32.52 15.38
C ASN A 186 -9.02 -32.75 14.57
N THR A 187 -8.04 -31.85 14.68
CA THR A 187 -6.76 -31.95 13.98
C THR A 187 -5.80 -32.78 14.83
N GLN A 188 -5.14 -33.75 14.21
CA GLN A 188 -4.16 -34.57 14.91
C GLN A 188 -2.86 -33.79 15.15
N ARG A 189 -2.18 -34.08 16.26
CA ARG A 189 -0.89 -33.47 16.62
C ARG A 189 0.13 -33.55 15.48
N SER A 190 0.21 -34.70 14.81
CA SER A 190 1.14 -34.94 13.68
C SER A 190 0.97 -33.95 12.52
N VAL A 191 -0.26 -33.50 12.26
CA VAL A 191 -0.56 -32.51 11.20
C VAL A 191 -0.01 -31.14 11.58
N GLU A 192 -0.24 -30.70 12.83
CA GLU A 192 0.31 -29.44 13.33
C GLU A 192 1.83 -29.47 13.44
N GLU A 193 2.43 -30.59 13.87
CA GLU A 193 3.87 -30.75 13.89
C GLU A 193 4.47 -30.62 12.48
N ASN A 194 3.86 -31.28 11.48
CA ASN A 194 4.28 -31.14 10.10
C ASN A 194 4.19 -29.69 9.64
N ARG A 195 3.10 -28.97 9.94
CA ARG A 195 2.96 -27.54 9.62
C ARG A 195 4.08 -26.70 10.25
N LEU A 196 4.33 -26.87 11.55
CA LEU A 196 5.36 -26.12 12.28
C LEU A 196 6.78 -26.43 11.78
N ARG A 197 7.06 -27.67 11.35
CA ARG A 197 8.35 -28.07 10.76
C ARG A 197 8.70 -27.31 9.47
N HIS A 198 7.72 -26.76 8.76
CA HIS A 198 7.96 -25.93 7.57
C HIS A 198 8.45 -24.51 7.92
N ASN A 199 8.47 -24.12 9.20
CA ASN A 199 9.02 -22.85 9.66
C ASN A 199 10.47 -23.05 10.15
N PRO A 200 11.51 -22.79 9.33
CA PRO A 200 12.89 -23.02 9.72
C PRO A 200 13.36 -22.09 10.85
N LYS A 201 12.81 -20.87 10.98
CA LYS A 201 13.16 -19.92 12.05
C LYS A 201 12.69 -20.47 13.40
N LEU A 202 11.45 -20.96 13.46
CA LEU A 202 10.90 -21.64 14.65
C LEU A 202 11.69 -22.91 15.00
N MET A 203 11.95 -23.77 14.01
CA MET A 203 12.66 -25.02 14.27
C MET A 203 14.08 -24.77 14.78
N ARG A 204 14.80 -23.76 14.28
CA ARG A 204 16.09 -23.34 14.86
C ARG A 204 15.95 -22.87 16.31
N ALA A 205 14.91 -22.09 16.63
CA ALA A 205 14.68 -21.60 17.99
C ALA A 205 14.32 -22.72 19.00
N LEU A 206 13.98 -23.93 18.51
CA LEU A 206 13.60 -25.08 19.32
C LEU A 206 14.54 -26.29 19.10
N ASP A 207 15.76 -26.09 18.61
CA ASP A 207 16.75 -27.15 18.33
C ASP A 207 16.20 -28.31 17.47
N ASN A 208 15.39 -27.97 16.46
CA ASN A 208 14.73 -28.88 15.54
C ASN A 208 13.76 -29.89 16.21
N HIS A 209 13.29 -29.61 17.43
CA HIS A 209 12.37 -30.47 18.17
C HIS A 209 11.15 -29.70 18.70
N ILE A 210 9.94 -30.21 18.43
CA ILE A 210 8.70 -29.63 18.98
C ILE A 210 8.41 -30.27 20.33
N PRO A 211 8.35 -29.51 21.44
CA PRO A 211 8.29 -30.06 22.79
C PRO A 211 6.89 -30.60 23.16
N ALA A 212 6.86 -31.66 23.97
CA ALA A 212 5.62 -32.33 24.35
C ALA A 212 4.70 -31.51 25.27
N ASN A 213 5.26 -30.62 26.09
CA ASN A 213 4.50 -29.71 26.95
C ASN A 213 3.85 -28.54 26.19
N TRP A 214 4.10 -28.41 24.88
CA TRP A 214 3.31 -27.55 24.00
C TRP A 214 2.06 -28.32 23.51
N MET A 215 0.90 -27.88 23.98
CA MET A 215 -0.41 -28.35 23.53
C MET A 215 -0.74 -27.69 22.19
N LEU A 216 -0.67 -28.47 21.10
CA LEU A 216 -0.83 -28.03 19.72
C LEU A 216 -2.29 -28.06 19.26
N THR A 217 -3.10 -28.98 19.80
CA THR A 217 -4.48 -29.20 19.32
C THR A 217 -5.52 -28.72 20.33
N ARG A 218 -6.76 -28.51 19.86
CA ARG A 218 -7.88 -28.18 20.76
C ARG A 218 -8.15 -29.34 21.71
N GLU A 219 -8.06 -30.56 21.22
CA GLU A 219 -8.35 -31.79 21.95
C GLU A 219 -7.35 -31.99 23.10
N GLU A 220 -6.06 -31.74 22.87
CA GLU A 220 -5.04 -31.73 23.92
C GLU A 220 -5.40 -30.71 25.01
N MET A 221 -5.69 -29.46 24.63
CA MET A 221 -6.03 -28.40 25.58
C MET A 221 -7.37 -28.60 26.30
N LEU A 222 -8.34 -29.26 25.68
CA LEU A 222 -9.65 -29.54 26.30
C LEU A 222 -9.55 -30.70 27.30
N ASN A 223 -8.73 -31.71 27.00
CA ASN A 223 -8.51 -32.88 27.87
C ASN A 223 -7.63 -32.53 29.07
N ASP A 224 -6.55 -31.78 28.85
CA ASP A 224 -5.65 -31.30 29.90
C ASP A 224 -5.35 -29.80 29.69
N PRO A 225 -6.14 -28.91 30.35
CA PRO A 225 -5.99 -27.47 30.16
C PRO A 225 -4.57 -26.96 30.47
N PRO A 226 -3.95 -26.21 29.55
CA PRO A 226 -2.58 -25.75 29.72
C PRO A 226 -2.46 -24.74 30.86
N LYS A 227 -1.31 -24.70 31.56
CA LYS A 227 -1.06 -23.68 32.59
C LYS A 227 -1.03 -22.26 32.00
N VAL A 228 -0.50 -22.11 30.78
CA VAL A 228 -0.47 -20.85 30.04
C VAL A 228 -1.35 -20.97 28.80
N LEU A 229 -2.45 -20.21 28.76
CA LEU A 229 -3.37 -20.18 27.62
C LEU A 229 -3.20 -18.86 26.84
N ILE A 230 -2.89 -18.97 25.56
CA ILE A 230 -2.83 -17.84 24.63
C ILE A 230 -4.10 -17.79 23.79
N THR A 231 -4.75 -16.64 23.75
CA THR A 231 -5.97 -16.43 22.95
C THR A 231 -6.11 -14.97 22.52
N ASN A 232 -7.26 -14.63 21.93
CA ASN A 232 -7.67 -13.26 21.64
C ASN A 232 -9.06 -13.00 22.23
N TYR A 233 -9.48 -11.74 22.33
CA TYR A 233 -10.74 -11.38 22.98
C TYR A 233 -11.97 -11.97 22.26
N ALA A 234 -11.97 -12.05 20.93
CA ALA A 234 -13.07 -12.62 20.17
C ALA A 234 -13.22 -14.13 20.45
N MET A 235 -12.10 -14.85 20.53
CA MET A 235 -12.09 -16.27 20.84
C MET A 235 -12.42 -16.52 22.31
N LEU A 236 -12.00 -15.65 23.23
CA LEU A 236 -12.40 -15.74 24.63
C LEU A 236 -13.92 -15.70 24.80
N GLU A 237 -14.65 -14.90 24.02
CA GLU A 237 -16.11 -14.93 24.02
C GLU A 237 -16.66 -16.30 23.58
N HIS A 238 -16.09 -16.92 22.54
CA HIS A 238 -16.45 -18.28 22.13
C HIS A 238 -16.11 -19.35 23.19
N LEU A 239 -15.00 -19.18 23.90
CA LEU A 239 -14.60 -20.07 24.99
C LEU A 239 -15.59 -20.03 26.16
N LEU A 240 -16.19 -18.86 26.42
CA LEU A 240 -17.20 -18.68 27.46
C LEU A 240 -18.61 -19.05 27.01
N LEU A 241 -18.90 -18.95 25.70
CA LEU A 241 -20.22 -19.20 25.13
C LEU A 241 -20.47 -20.69 24.83
N LEU A 242 -19.51 -21.40 24.24
CA LEU A 242 -19.76 -22.73 23.66
C LEU A 242 -19.59 -23.87 24.69
N PRO A 243 -20.53 -24.84 24.75
CA PRO A 243 -20.47 -25.97 25.70
C PRO A 243 -19.18 -26.78 25.64
N ARG A 244 -18.69 -27.08 24.43
CA ARG A 244 -17.46 -27.85 24.18
C ARG A 244 -16.25 -27.29 24.92
N ASN A 245 -16.19 -25.97 25.13
CA ASN A 245 -15.02 -25.29 25.69
C ASN A 245 -15.03 -25.20 27.21
N ALA A 246 -16.12 -25.62 27.87
CA ALA A 246 -16.26 -25.55 29.32
C ALA A 246 -15.11 -26.23 30.12
N PRO A 247 -14.52 -27.37 29.68
CA PRO A 247 -13.44 -28.03 30.41
C PRO A 247 -12.22 -27.14 30.69
N LEU A 248 -11.87 -26.20 29.79
CA LEU A 248 -10.69 -25.33 29.90
C LEU A 248 -10.63 -24.54 31.21
N PHE A 249 -11.80 -24.11 31.72
CA PHE A 249 -11.89 -23.27 32.90
C PHE A 249 -12.58 -23.94 34.09
N SER A 250 -12.83 -25.25 34.03
CA SER A 250 -13.56 -26.00 35.06
C SER A 250 -12.88 -26.01 36.44
N ALA A 251 -11.54 -25.90 36.48
CA ALA A 251 -10.76 -26.01 37.70
C ALA A 251 -10.57 -24.69 38.48
N ASN A 252 -11.09 -23.56 37.99
CA ASN A 252 -11.02 -22.23 38.64
C ASN A 252 -9.61 -21.88 39.18
N ALA A 253 -8.57 -22.12 38.38
CA ALA A 253 -7.19 -21.98 38.82
C ALA A 253 -6.48 -20.70 38.33
N LEU A 254 -7.22 -19.78 37.69
CA LEU A 254 -6.67 -18.57 37.08
C LEU A 254 -6.06 -17.66 38.15
N ARG A 255 -4.82 -17.23 37.96
CA ARG A 255 -4.09 -16.33 38.85
C ARG A 255 -3.71 -15.01 38.20
N CYS A 256 -3.47 -15.00 36.88
CA CYS A 256 -3.15 -13.76 36.18
C CYS A 256 -3.79 -13.62 34.79
N ILE A 257 -3.98 -12.37 34.39
CA ILE A 257 -4.43 -11.99 33.04
C ILE A 257 -3.45 -10.99 32.45
N VAL A 258 -3.05 -11.21 31.20
CA VAL A 258 -2.24 -10.29 30.41
C VAL A 258 -3.08 -9.74 29.26
N LEU A 259 -3.13 -8.42 29.13
CA LEU A 259 -3.52 -7.75 27.89
C LEU A 259 -2.27 -7.09 27.30
N ASP A 260 -1.83 -7.59 26.16
CA ASP A 260 -0.71 -7.00 25.43
C ASP A 260 -1.24 -5.88 24.52
N GLU A 261 -0.48 -4.79 24.41
CA GLU A 261 -0.77 -3.62 23.57
C GLU A 261 -2.14 -2.96 23.86
N ILE A 262 -2.38 -2.62 25.12
CA ILE A 262 -3.69 -2.17 25.60
C ILE A 262 -4.19 -0.86 24.97
N HIS A 263 -3.30 -0.06 24.38
CA HIS A 263 -3.71 1.16 23.65
C HIS A 263 -4.54 0.85 22.41
N THR A 264 -4.49 -0.39 21.90
CA THR A 264 -5.34 -0.83 20.79
C THR A 264 -6.80 -0.94 21.20
N TYR A 265 -7.06 -1.16 22.49
CA TYR A 265 -8.40 -1.15 23.04
C TYR A 265 -8.78 0.30 23.36
N SER A 266 -9.66 0.89 22.56
CA SER A 266 -10.29 2.19 22.89
C SER A 266 -11.75 2.23 22.45
N GLY A 267 -12.53 3.10 23.09
CA GLY A 267 -13.95 3.28 22.77
C GLY A 267 -14.76 1.99 22.93
N ALA A 268 -15.58 1.67 21.94
CA ALA A 268 -16.47 0.50 21.98
C ALA A 268 -15.72 -0.83 22.16
N GLN A 269 -14.56 -1.00 21.51
CA GLN A 269 -13.77 -2.22 21.62
C GLN A 269 -13.23 -2.42 23.04
N ALA A 270 -12.75 -1.35 23.68
CA ALA A 270 -12.30 -1.42 25.07
C ALA A 270 -13.45 -1.76 26.02
N THR A 271 -14.63 -1.16 25.81
CA THR A 271 -15.84 -1.46 26.60
C THR A 271 -16.23 -2.95 26.49
N GLU A 272 -16.22 -3.52 25.29
CA GLU A 272 -16.51 -4.94 25.04
C GLU A 272 -15.52 -5.86 25.77
N VAL A 273 -14.21 -5.59 25.65
CA VAL A 273 -13.18 -6.36 26.37
C VAL A 273 -13.35 -6.23 27.88
N ALA A 274 -13.67 -5.02 28.37
CA ALA A 274 -13.87 -4.77 29.78
C ALA A 274 -15.05 -5.56 30.36
N PHE A 275 -16.16 -5.66 29.62
CA PHE A 275 -17.31 -6.46 30.02
C PHE A 275 -17.05 -7.97 29.85
N LEU A 276 -16.31 -8.37 28.82
CA LEU A 276 -15.88 -9.76 28.62
C LEU A 276 -15.02 -10.27 29.79
N LEU A 277 -14.05 -9.48 30.26
CA LEU A 277 -13.22 -9.86 31.41
C LEU A 277 -14.04 -9.95 32.71
N ARG A 278 -15.01 -9.05 32.90
CA ARG A 278 -15.97 -9.16 34.02
C ARG A 278 -16.82 -10.42 33.91
N LYS A 279 -17.27 -10.77 32.70
CA LYS A 279 -18.01 -12.01 32.41
C LYS A 279 -17.17 -13.25 32.72
N LEU A 280 -15.88 -13.27 32.34
CA LEU A 280 -14.94 -14.34 32.69
C LEU A 280 -14.86 -14.50 34.22
N LYS A 281 -14.57 -13.43 34.96
CA LYS A 281 -14.45 -13.50 36.43
C LYS A 281 -15.75 -13.92 37.11
N ASN A 282 -16.88 -13.44 36.61
CA ASN A 282 -18.20 -13.84 37.08
C ASN A 282 -18.43 -15.35 36.86
N ARG A 283 -18.11 -15.86 35.67
CA ARG A 283 -18.25 -17.27 35.31
C ARG A 283 -17.38 -18.19 36.17
N LEU A 284 -16.17 -17.74 36.51
CA LEU A 284 -15.21 -18.51 37.31
C LEU A 284 -15.37 -18.31 38.83
N GLY A 285 -16.29 -17.45 39.28
CA GLY A 285 -16.49 -17.16 40.69
C GLY A 285 -15.26 -16.57 41.38
N ILE A 286 -14.50 -15.71 40.67
CA ILE A 286 -13.24 -15.16 41.17
C ILE A 286 -13.52 -14.09 42.22
N GLU A 287 -13.34 -14.40 43.50
CA GLU A 287 -13.53 -13.46 44.61
C GLU A 287 -12.20 -12.81 45.08
N VAL A 288 -11.06 -13.47 44.80
CA VAL A 288 -9.73 -12.94 45.11
C VAL A 288 -9.20 -12.15 43.91
N PRO A 289 -8.61 -10.95 44.10
CA PRO A 289 -8.04 -10.17 43.01
C PRO A 289 -6.99 -10.95 42.21
N LEU A 290 -7.07 -10.86 40.88
CA LEU A 290 -6.05 -11.42 39.99
C LEU A 290 -4.89 -10.44 39.83
N GLN A 291 -3.68 -10.98 39.65
CA GLN A 291 -2.57 -10.16 39.18
C GLN A 291 -2.77 -9.86 37.70
N VAL A 292 -2.69 -8.59 37.30
CA VAL A 292 -2.91 -8.20 35.89
C VAL A 292 -1.72 -7.44 35.32
N PHE A 293 -1.49 -7.66 34.03
CA PHE A 293 -0.42 -7.05 33.27
C PHE A 293 -0.98 -6.41 32.01
N GLY A 294 -0.89 -5.09 31.93
CA GLY A 294 -1.11 -4.33 30.70
C GLY A 294 0.21 -3.88 30.12
N THR A 295 0.40 -3.98 28.81
CA THR A 295 1.54 -3.37 28.11
C THR A 295 1.04 -2.36 27.08
N SER A 296 1.84 -1.33 26.77
CA SER A 296 1.50 -0.39 25.71
C SER A 296 2.74 0.28 25.12
N ALA A 297 2.78 0.37 23.78
CA ALA A 297 3.63 1.33 23.08
C ALA A 297 3.17 2.79 23.34
N SER A 298 3.98 3.56 24.08
CA SER A 298 3.89 5.02 24.25
C SER A 298 2.50 5.58 24.64
N LEU A 299 2.31 5.87 25.93
CA LEU A 299 1.12 6.53 26.46
C LEU A 299 1.45 7.95 26.95
N ALA A 300 0.46 8.84 26.95
CA ALA A 300 0.56 10.23 27.41
C ALA A 300 1.46 10.38 28.66
N GLU A 301 2.30 11.41 28.68
CA GLU A 301 3.14 11.81 29.81
C GLU A 301 2.62 13.12 30.41
N GLY A 302 2.80 13.30 31.73
CA GLY A 302 2.31 14.48 32.45
C GLY A 302 1.88 14.18 33.88
N THR A 303 1.62 15.22 34.66
CA THR A 303 1.34 15.14 36.12
C THR A 303 0.15 14.23 36.48
N ASP A 304 -0.85 14.12 35.61
CA ASP A 304 -2.06 13.29 35.83
C ASP A 304 -2.13 12.04 34.92
N ALA A 305 -1.15 11.84 34.04
CA ALA A 305 -1.25 10.81 32.99
C ALA A 305 -1.26 9.39 33.58
N ASP A 306 -0.38 9.11 34.55
CA ASP A 306 -0.32 7.80 35.19
C ASP A 306 -1.61 7.47 35.96
N ALA A 307 -2.24 8.47 36.60
CA ALA A 307 -3.51 8.29 37.29
C ALA A 307 -4.63 7.93 36.31
N LYS A 308 -4.72 8.63 35.17
CA LYS A 308 -5.69 8.34 34.10
C LYS A 308 -5.46 6.95 33.49
N LEU A 309 -4.21 6.56 33.30
CA LEU A 309 -3.86 5.23 32.78
C LEU A 309 -4.20 4.11 33.75
N LYS A 310 -3.93 4.29 35.04
CA LYS A 310 -4.37 3.35 36.09
C LYS A 310 -5.88 3.23 36.12
N ALA A 311 -6.61 4.35 35.98
CA ALA A 311 -8.07 4.34 35.92
C ALA A 311 -8.58 3.59 34.68
N PHE A 312 -8.06 3.91 33.49
CA PHE A 312 -8.39 3.22 32.24
C PHE A 312 -8.14 1.71 32.32
N ALA A 313 -6.93 1.31 32.71
CA ALA A 313 -6.57 -0.09 32.81
C ALA A 313 -7.34 -0.79 33.95
N GLY A 314 -7.62 -0.10 35.05
CA GLY A 314 -8.44 -0.63 36.13
C GLY A 314 -9.88 -0.88 35.69
N ASP A 315 -10.45 0.03 34.91
CA ASP A 315 -11.77 -0.13 34.28
C ASP A 315 -11.78 -1.26 33.25
N LEU A 316 -10.71 -1.40 32.46
CA LEU A 316 -10.54 -2.47 31.47
C LEU A 316 -10.45 -3.85 32.13
N PHE A 317 -9.54 -4.03 33.08
CA PHE A 317 -9.31 -5.32 33.74
C PHE A 317 -10.36 -5.65 34.80
N ALA A 318 -11.08 -4.66 35.32
CA ALA A 318 -11.83 -4.77 36.58
C ALA A 318 -10.93 -5.24 37.74
N GLU A 319 -9.71 -4.70 37.83
CA GLU A 319 -8.74 -4.92 38.92
C GLU A 319 -8.04 -3.61 39.27
N GLU A 320 -7.43 -3.54 40.45
CA GLU A 320 -6.55 -2.41 40.80
C GLU A 320 -5.21 -2.48 40.05
N ILE A 321 -4.81 -1.35 39.45
CA ILE A 321 -3.49 -1.19 38.84
C ILE A 321 -2.58 -0.44 39.81
N HIS A 322 -1.62 -1.16 40.37
CA HIS A 322 -0.79 -0.66 41.47
C HIS A 322 0.29 0.28 40.95
N VAL A 323 0.96 -0.07 39.84
CA VAL A 323 2.14 0.64 39.33
C VAL A 323 2.07 0.82 37.82
N VAL A 324 2.44 2.02 37.35
CA VAL A 324 2.78 2.27 35.94
C VAL A 324 4.29 2.24 35.84
N VAL A 325 4.84 1.31 35.06
CA VAL A 325 6.28 1.18 34.83
C VAL A 325 6.61 1.81 33.49
N ARG A 326 7.45 2.85 33.50
CA ARG A 326 7.92 3.55 32.30
C ARG A 326 9.39 3.28 32.04
N GLY A 327 9.76 3.24 30.77
CA GLY A 327 11.11 3.07 30.28
C GLY A 327 11.66 4.43 29.90
N LYS A 328 12.78 4.81 30.52
CA LYS A 328 13.48 6.06 30.20
C LYS A 328 14.54 5.76 29.15
N ARG A 329 14.44 6.41 27.99
CA ARG A 329 15.55 6.44 27.02
C ARG A 329 16.62 7.40 27.52
N ILE A 330 17.87 7.04 27.33
CA ILE A 330 19.03 7.85 27.72
C ILE A 330 20.05 7.85 26.60
N VAL A 331 20.67 9.01 26.37
CA VAL A 331 21.81 9.12 25.47
C VAL A 331 22.89 8.09 25.86
N HIS A 332 23.53 7.52 24.84
CA HIS A 332 24.58 6.51 24.99
C HIS A 332 25.56 6.87 26.12
N ASP A 333 25.86 5.91 26.99
CA ASP A 333 26.61 6.14 28.24
C ASP A 333 27.95 6.88 28.01
N ARG A 334 28.68 6.52 26.96
CA ARG A 334 29.94 7.17 26.59
C ARG A 334 29.81 8.65 26.22
N LEU A 335 28.68 9.07 25.65
CA LEU A 335 28.44 10.48 25.31
C LEU A 335 28.11 11.31 26.55
N ARG A 336 27.59 10.68 27.62
CA ARG A 336 27.31 11.33 28.91
C ARG A 336 28.54 11.46 29.79
N GLN A 337 29.55 10.62 29.58
CA GLN A 337 30.82 10.71 30.29
C GLN A 337 31.60 11.96 29.86
N THR A 338 32.20 12.64 30.84
CA THR A 338 33.15 13.73 30.58
C THR A 338 34.43 13.13 30.00
N VAL A 339 34.78 13.52 28.78
CA VAL A 339 35.99 13.06 28.10
C VAL A 339 36.87 14.26 27.80
N ALA A 340 38.17 14.15 28.07
CA ALA A 340 39.17 15.13 27.70
C ALA A 340 40.46 14.41 27.24
N PRO A 341 41.06 14.78 26.09
CA PRO A 341 40.65 15.86 25.18
C PRO A 341 39.46 15.48 24.27
N VAL A 342 38.62 16.47 23.94
CA VAL A 342 37.58 16.38 22.89
C VAL A 342 38.21 16.84 21.57
N PHE A 343 37.84 16.20 20.45
CA PHE A 343 38.26 16.66 19.12
C PHE A 343 37.06 17.10 18.27
N SER A 344 37.33 17.90 17.25
CA SER A 344 36.33 18.40 16.30
C SER A 344 36.85 18.22 14.87
N LEU A 345 35.91 18.04 13.94
CA LEU A 345 36.16 18.06 12.50
C LEU A 345 35.39 19.23 11.89
N SER A 346 36.04 19.96 10.98
CA SER A 346 35.42 21.04 10.20
C SER A 346 34.33 20.50 9.24
N VAL A 347 33.49 21.40 8.71
CA VAL A 347 32.47 21.06 7.70
C VAL A 347 33.09 20.31 6.51
N VAL A 348 34.24 20.78 6.01
CA VAL A 348 34.94 20.14 4.88
C VAL A 348 35.45 18.75 5.24
N GLU A 349 35.97 18.56 6.46
CA GLU A 349 36.43 17.24 6.92
C GLU A 349 35.25 16.27 7.11
N TRP A 350 34.10 16.73 7.62
CA TRP A 350 32.90 15.90 7.70
C TRP A 350 32.33 15.51 6.34
N ILE A 351 32.40 16.40 5.34
CA ILE A 351 32.01 16.06 3.96
C ILE A 351 32.93 14.95 3.41
N LYS A 352 34.24 15.07 3.60
CA LYS A 352 35.21 14.03 3.21
C LYS A 352 34.96 12.72 3.97
N MET A 353 34.65 12.78 5.27
CA MET A 353 34.24 11.63 6.07
C MET A 353 32.97 10.97 5.50
N GLY A 354 32.03 11.76 4.99
CA GLY A 354 30.87 11.25 4.27
C GLY A 354 31.23 10.36 3.08
N GLY A 355 32.26 10.74 2.31
CA GLY A 355 32.81 9.93 1.21
C GLY A 355 33.44 8.62 1.70
N VAL A 356 34.18 8.66 2.81
CA VAL A 356 34.75 7.48 3.47
C VAL A 356 33.64 6.52 3.90
N LEU A 357 32.60 7.03 4.55
CA LEU A 357 31.45 6.24 4.99
C LEU A 357 30.69 5.61 3.81
N GLU A 358 30.59 6.31 2.68
CA GLU A 358 30.01 5.76 1.45
C GLU A 358 30.86 4.62 0.88
N ASP A 359 32.17 4.78 0.78
CA ASP A 359 33.08 3.74 0.30
C ASP A 359 33.07 2.49 1.21
N VAL A 360 33.06 2.69 2.53
CA VAL A 360 33.00 1.61 3.53
C VAL A 360 31.65 0.89 3.46
N SER A 361 30.55 1.62 3.26
CA SER A 361 29.21 1.03 3.16
C SER A 361 29.08 0.07 1.98
N ARG A 362 29.77 0.36 0.87
CA ARG A 362 29.81 -0.49 -0.35
C ARG A 362 30.74 -1.70 -0.23
N THR A 363 31.50 -1.82 0.86
CA THR A 363 32.43 -2.93 1.10
C THR A 363 31.76 -3.99 1.98
N HIS A 364 31.89 -5.27 1.61
CA HIS A 364 31.34 -6.41 2.35
C HIS A 364 31.79 -6.39 3.83
N ASP A 365 30.88 -6.70 4.75
CA ASP A 365 31.15 -6.73 6.21
C ASP A 365 32.40 -7.53 6.60
N ALA A 366 32.70 -8.67 5.95
CA ALA A 366 33.91 -9.46 6.21
C ALA A 366 35.23 -8.70 5.90
N ASN A 367 35.15 -7.68 5.05
CA ASN A 367 36.26 -6.82 4.60
C ASN A 367 36.24 -5.43 5.24
N ARG A 368 35.28 -5.13 6.15
CA ARG A 368 35.25 -3.89 6.95
C ARG A 368 36.26 -3.97 8.09
N GLN A 369 37.53 -4.05 7.71
CA GLN A 369 38.67 -4.15 8.61
C GLN A 369 39.37 -2.80 8.77
N THR A 370 40.19 -2.72 9.80
CA THR A 370 41.02 -1.56 10.15
C THR A 370 41.85 -1.02 8.98
N ASN A 371 42.42 -1.91 8.18
CA ASN A 371 43.25 -1.54 7.03
C ASN A 371 42.41 -0.86 5.95
N THR A 372 41.25 -1.43 5.61
CA THR A 372 40.29 -0.83 4.67
C THR A 372 39.86 0.57 5.12
N TRP A 373 39.60 0.76 6.42
CA TRP A 373 39.25 2.08 6.97
C TRP A 373 40.36 3.12 6.75
N ASN A 374 41.59 2.79 7.14
CA ASN A 374 42.74 3.68 6.98
C ASN A 374 43.04 3.99 5.50
N ASP A 375 42.92 3.00 4.62
CA ASP A 375 43.08 3.18 3.17
C ASP A 375 42.03 4.16 2.61
N ARG A 376 40.77 4.05 3.04
CA ARG A 376 39.70 4.98 2.59
C ARG A 376 39.88 6.38 3.14
N LEU A 377 40.38 6.54 4.37
CA LEU A 377 40.75 7.86 4.91
C LEU A 377 41.83 8.54 4.05
N ALA A 378 42.87 7.77 3.66
CA ALA A 378 43.94 8.28 2.81
C ALA A 378 43.43 8.68 1.42
N VAL A 379 42.60 7.84 0.78
CA VAL A 379 41.98 8.14 -0.53
C VAL A 379 41.15 9.44 -0.50
N ASN A 380 40.43 9.69 0.60
CA ASN A 380 39.60 10.88 0.78
C ASN A 380 40.38 12.09 1.33
N ASN A 381 41.71 12.03 1.43
CA ASN A 381 42.58 13.09 1.96
C ASN A 381 42.15 13.59 3.35
N LEU A 382 41.94 12.66 4.27
CA LEU A 382 41.53 12.91 5.64
C LEU A 382 42.59 12.34 6.60
N ASP A 383 43.66 13.11 6.80
CA ASP A 383 44.82 12.75 7.61
C ASP A 383 44.70 13.38 9.01
N ARG A 384 44.04 12.66 9.92
CA ARG A 384 43.81 13.09 11.30
C ARG A 384 44.24 11.99 12.27
N PRO A 385 45.20 12.25 13.18
CA PRO A 385 45.73 11.22 14.07
C PRO A 385 44.66 10.65 15.01
N GLU A 386 43.60 11.41 15.32
CA GLU A 386 42.54 11.00 16.24
C GLU A 386 41.66 9.86 15.72
N ILE A 387 41.61 9.67 14.39
CA ILE A 387 40.69 8.72 13.71
C ILE A 387 41.43 7.59 12.96
N LEU A 388 42.76 7.60 12.98
CA LEU A 388 43.60 6.54 12.45
C LEU A 388 43.62 5.37 13.44
N VAL A 389 43.50 4.15 12.91
CA VAL A 389 43.37 2.95 13.75
C VAL A 389 44.61 2.09 13.65
N GLU A 390 45.15 1.66 14.80
CA GLU A 390 46.23 0.68 14.84
C GLU A 390 45.76 -0.70 14.37
N SER A 391 46.58 -1.38 13.55
CA SER A 391 46.25 -2.69 12.98
C SER A 391 45.96 -3.74 14.07
N GLY A 392 44.78 -4.38 14.00
CA GLY A 392 44.39 -5.49 14.89
C GLY A 392 43.26 -5.18 15.87
N LEU A 393 42.82 -3.92 16.00
CA LEU A 393 41.63 -3.55 16.77
C LEU A 393 40.33 -3.73 15.96
N PRO A 394 39.25 -4.28 16.54
CA PRO A 394 37.94 -4.28 15.89
C PRO A 394 37.48 -2.85 15.57
N LEU A 395 37.17 -2.60 14.29
CA LEU A 395 36.84 -1.26 13.79
C LEU A 395 35.65 -0.63 14.54
N GLY A 396 34.57 -1.38 14.78
CA GLY A 396 33.40 -0.89 15.49
C GLY A 396 33.70 -0.36 16.90
N THR A 397 34.42 -1.15 17.71
CA THR A 397 34.88 -0.76 19.05
C THR A 397 35.76 0.48 19.03
N PHE A 398 36.63 0.62 18.03
CA PHE A 398 37.43 1.83 17.85
C PHE A 398 36.54 3.04 17.53
N LEU A 399 35.64 2.92 16.54
CA LEU A 399 34.78 4.02 16.11
C LEU A 399 33.91 4.53 17.26
N GLU A 400 33.33 3.63 18.05
CA GLU A 400 32.56 4.00 19.24
C GLU A 400 33.42 4.75 20.27
N ALA A 401 34.63 4.26 20.57
CA ALA A 401 35.51 4.89 21.54
C ALA A 401 36.02 6.26 21.07
N CYS A 402 36.44 6.36 19.81
CA CYS A 402 36.93 7.58 19.18
C CYS A 402 35.82 8.62 19.08
N PHE A 403 34.73 8.32 18.38
CA PHE A 403 33.68 9.30 18.09
C PHE A 403 32.79 9.64 19.29
N ALA A 404 32.86 8.88 20.39
CA ALA A 404 32.34 9.34 21.67
C ALA A 404 33.06 10.59 22.20
N ALA A 405 34.28 10.89 21.76
CA ALA A 405 35.04 12.10 22.11
C ALA A 405 34.89 13.23 21.07
N ASN A 406 34.05 13.06 20.04
CA ASN A 406 33.83 14.10 19.02
C ASN A 406 32.80 15.15 19.47
N ARG A 407 33.12 16.44 19.26
CA ARG A 407 32.26 17.59 19.60
C ARG A 407 30.93 17.58 18.86
N GLU A 408 30.94 17.38 17.54
CA GLU A 408 29.73 17.49 16.71
C GLU A 408 28.70 16.39 17.02
N ILE A 409 29.15 15.15 17.21
CA ILE A 409 28.28 14.03 17.62
C ILE A 409 27.65 14.30 18.99
N ARG A 410 28.42 14.81 19.96
CA ARG A 410 27.91 15.18 21.29
C ARG A 410 26.85 16.28 21.20
N LEU A 411 27.11 17.35 20.45
CA LEU A 411 26.15 18.44 20.25
C LEU A 411 24.85 17.94 19.60
N VAL A 412 24.94 17.08 18.59
CA VAL A 412 23.75 16.46 17.97
C VAL A 412 22.99 15.60 18.97
N ALA A 413 23.68 14.75 19.73
CA ALA A 413 23.06 13.89 20.72
C ALA A 413 22.34 14.69 21.82
N GLU A 414 22.99 15.73 22.36
CA GLU A 414 22.39 16.64 23.36
C GLU A 414 21.18 17.40 22.81
N SER A 415 21.27 17.88 21.56
CA SER A 415 20.19 18.64 20.92
C SER A 415 18.95 17.79 20.62
N LEU A 416 19.13 16.52 20.29
CA LEU A 416 18.04 15.57 20.01
C LEU A 416 17.45 14.96 21.29
N ASP A 417 18.22 14.87 22.38
CA ASP A 417 17.74 14.36 23.68
C ASP A 417 16.69 15.30 24.32
N GLN A 418 16.91 16.62 24.25
CA GLN A 418 16.11 17.59 25.01
C GLN A 418 14.74 17.93 24.41
N ALA A 419 14.51 17.69 23.11
CA ALA A 419 13.40 18.35 22.41
C ALA A 419 12.75 17.54 21.28
N GLY A 420 12.88 16.21 21.29
CA GLY A 420 12.20 15.32 20.34
C GLY A 420 12.65 15.55 18.89
N VAL A 421 11.70 15.38 17.96
CA VAL A 421 11.93 15.53 16.52
C VAL A 421 12.35 16.98 16.17
N LYS A 422 13.43 17.15 15.40
CA LYS A 422 13.97 18.46 14.99
C LYS A 422 14.01 18.63 13.47
N ASP A 423 13.83 19.85 13.00
CA ASP A 423 14.12 20.17 11.59
C ASP A 423 15.63 20.01 11.33
N PHE A 424 15.97 19.25 10.29
CA PHE A 424 17.36 18.91 9.96
C PHE A 424 18.20 20.15 9.63
N ARG A 425 17.61 21.16 9.01
CA ARG A 425 18.31 22.39 8.60
C ARG A 425 18.64 23.25 9.81
N ALA A 426 17.69 23.39 10.73
CA ALA A 426 17.90 24.08 12.00
C ALA A 426 19.00 23.40 12.84
N LEU A 427 19.01 22.07 12.88
CA LEU A 427 20.05 21.30 13.59
C LEU A 427 21.43 21.49 12.96
N ALA A 428 21.54 21.50 11.62
CA ALA A 428 22.82 21.69 10.95
C ALA A 428 23.46 23.05 11.28
N ARG A 429 22.64 24.12 11.31
CA ARG A 429 23.10 25.45 11.72
C ARG A 429 23.55 25.48 13.18
N LEU A 430 22.79 24.86 14.09
CA LEU A 430 23.15 24.78 15.50
C LEU A 430 24.53 24.13 15.73
N VAL A 431 24.82 23.03 15.03
CA VAL A 431 26.06 22.25 15.20
C VAL A 431 27.29 22.99 14.64
N PHE A 432 27.15 23.62 13.47
CA PHE A 432 28.29 24.16 12.72
C PHE A 432 28.46 25.69 12.80
N ASP A 433 27.46 26.46 13.25
CA ASP A 433 27.56 27.93 13.35
C ASP A 433 28.07 28.43 14.71
N SER A 434 28.18 27.54 15.71
CA SER A 434 28.50 27.91 17.09
C SER A 434 29.95 28.36 17.34
N ASP A 435 30.89 28.13 16.41
CA ASP A 435 32.33 28.33 16.64
C ASP A 435 33.13 28.93 15.45
N SER A 436 32.51 29.60 14.46
CA SER A 436 33.30 30.16 13.34
C SER A 436 34.16 31.36 13.81
N PRO A 437 35.52 31.27 13.81
CA PRO A 437 36.39 32.32 14.35
C PRO A 437 36.61 33.50 13.40
N SER A 438 36.06 33.45 12.18
CA SER A 438 36.28 34.47 11.15
C SER A 438 35.06 34.63 10.23
N PRO A 439 34.62 35.87 9.92
CA PRO A 439 33.57 36.15 8.94
C PRO A 439 33.94 35.78 7.47
N SER A 440 35.13 35.22 7.21
CA SER A 440 35.57 34.75 5.89
C SER A 440 35.21 33.30 5.56
N ASP A 441 34.86 32.47 6.54
CA ASP A 441 34.57 31.03 6.36
C ASP A 441 33.05 30.76 6.41
N SER A 442 32.29 31.39 5.51
CA SER A 442 30.85 31.12 5.40
C SER A 442 30.58 29.88 4.55
N PHE A 443 30.26 28.76 5.19
CA PHE A 443 29.80 27.55 4.49
C PHE A 443 28.37 27.74 3.94
N SER A 444 28.10 27.16 2.78
CA SER A 444 26.76 27.07 2.24
C SER A 444 25.88 26.13 3.08
N ASP A 445 24.57 26.34 3.04
CA ASP A 445 23.61 25.44 3.70
C ASP A 445 23.76 23.99 3.23
N ASN A 446 24.06 23.76 1.94
CA ASN A 446 24.26 22.42 1.39
C ASN A 446 25.49 21.71 2.00
N GLU A 447 26.60 22.43 2.19
CA GLU A 447 27.80 21.88 2.85
C GLU A 447 27.52 21.49 4.30
N ARG A 448 26.79 22.35 5.04
CA ARG A 448 26.35 22.03 6.41
C ARG A 448 25.48 20.77 6.45
N TYR A 449 24.57 20.62 5.49
CA TYR A 449 23.68 19.46 5.42
C TYR A 449 24.43 18.16 5.13
N GLN A 450 25.38 18.19 4.20
CA GLN A 450 26.24 17.04 3.92
C GLN A 450 27.09 16.66 5.15
N ALA A 451 27.65 17.65 5.85
CA ALA A 451 28.39 17.42 7.09
C ALA A 451 27.51 16.81 8.19
N LEU A 452 26.31 17.36 8.44
CA LEU A 452 25.39 16.80 9.44
C LEU A 452 24.97 15.37 9.09
N SER A 453 24.73 15.09 7.81
CA SER A 453 24.42 13.74 7.33
C SER A 453 25.57 12.77 7.65
N ALA A 454 26.83 13.20 7.51
CA ALA A 454 27.99 12.39 7.86
C ALA A 454 28.12 12.17 9.38
N VAL A 455 27.85 13.20 10.19
CA VAL A 455 27.84 13.11 11.67
C VAL A 455 26.86 12.05 12.15
N ILE A 456 25.61 12.07 11.65
CA ILE A 456 24.58 11.11 12.05
C ILE A 456 24.95 9.70 11.56
N ARG A 457 25.41 9.54 10.31
CA ARG A 457 25.83 8.23 9.78
C ARG A 457 27.00 7.64 10.56
N MET A 458 28.00 8.45 10.94
CA MET A 458 29.10 8.01 11.78
C MET A 458 28.59 7.52 13.14
N GLY A 459 27.71 8.30 13.78
CA GLY A 459 27.13 7.93 15.06
C GLY A 459 26.29 6.66 15.01
N MET A 460 25.71 6.31 13.86
CA MET A 460 25.02 5.03 13.63
C MET A 460 25.98 3.86 13.39
N LEU A 461 27.09 4.08 12.69
CA LEU A 461 28.10 3.06 12.43
C LEU A 461 28.94 2.73 13.67
N ALA A 462 29.13 3.70 14.57
CA ALA A 462 29.94 3.59 15.77
C ALA A 462 29.24 2.75 16.86
N ARG A 463 29.56 1.45 16.90
CA ARG A 463 29.08 0.44 17.87
C ARG A 463 30.12 -0.68 18.06
N THR A 464 30.22 -1.29 19.25
CA THR A 464 31.15 -2.39 19.52
C THR A 464 30.95 -3.62 18.63
N ASP A 465 29.69 -4.00 18.40
CA ASP A 465 29.29 -5.19 17.66
C ASP A 465 27.89 -4.99 17.04
N GLU A 466 27.42 -5.98 16.27
CA GLU A 466 26.16 -5.88 15.54
C GLU A 466 24.90 -5.83 16.41
N GLU A 467 24.96 -6.38 17.63
CA GLU A 467 23.84 -6.41 18.58
C GLU A 467 23.85 -5.21 19.55
N SER A 468 25.00 -4.54 19.65
CA SER A 468 25.18 -3.35 20.48
C SER A 468 24.56 -2.09 19.87
N PHE A 469 24.19 -1.19 20.77
CA PHE A 469 23.49 0.04 20.43
C PHE A 469 24.45 1.09 19.86
N PRO A 470 24.10 1.79 18.77
CA PRO A 470 24.97 2.82 18.20
C PRO A 470 25.08 4.05 19.10
N LEU A 471 26.16 4.81 18.95
CA LEU A 471 26.37 6.09 19.65
C LEU A 471 25.20 7.07 19.44
N LEU A 472 24.70 7.17 18.19
CA LEU A 472 23.64 8.09 17.81
C LEU A 472 22.73 7.45 16.74
N PRO A 473 21.66 6.75 17.13
CA PRO A 473 20.66 6.24 16.18
C PRO A 473 19.75 7.37 15.71
N GLY A 474 19.90 7.79 14.46
CA GLY A 474 19.02 8.78 13.83
C GLY A 474 17.91 8.13 13.00
N ARG A 475 16.71 8.73 12.98
CA ARG A 475 15.63 8.43 12.02
C ARG A 475 15.18 9.70 11.33
N TYR A 476 14.87 9.62 10.03
CA TYR A 476 14.36 10.74 9.24
C TYR A 476 12.86 10.63 8.97
N HIS A 477 12.16 11.76 9.07
CA HIS A 477 10.74 11.91 8.79
C HIS A 477 10.54 12.93 7.66
N ILE A 478 9.80 12.52 6.63
CA ILE A 478 9.50 13.34 5.46
C ILE A 478 8.00 13.24 5.21
N ALA A 479 7.35 14.36 4.89
CA ALA A 479 6.00 14.36 4.37
C ALA A 479 5.99 14.82 2.92
N VAL A 480 5.17 14.20 2.09
CA VAL A 480 4.99 14.55 0.68
C VAL A 480 3.51 14.79 0.41
N ASN A 481 3.22 15.68 -0.52
CA ASN A 481 1.86 16.06 -0.88
C ASN A 481 1.73 16.24 -2.40
N SER A 482 0.49 16.26 -2.87
CA SER A 482 0.14 16.75 -4.20
C SER A 482 -0.56 18.11 -4.11
N ILE A 483 -1.02 18.58 -5.26
CA ILE A 483 -1.95 19.70 -5.30
C ILE A 483 -3.37 19.20 -5.03
N GLU A 484 -4.14 19.95 -4.24
CA GLU A 484 -5.55 19.62 -3.93
C GLU A 484 -6.47 19.77 -5.15
N GLY A 485 -6.01 20.51 -6.15
CA GLY A 485 -6.72 20.83 -7.37
C GLY A 485 -6.38 22.23 -7.84
N ILE A 486 -6.86 22.56 -9.03
CA ILE A 486 -6.74 23.89 -9.63
C ILE A 486 -8.15 24.40 -9.92
N ALA A 487 -8.37 25.69 -9.64
CA ALA A 487 -9.57 26.39 -10.03
C ALA A 487 -9.21 27.60 -10.89
N VAL A 488 -10.03 27.88 -11.89
CA VAL A 488 -9.85 29.00 -12.82
C VAL A 488 -11.05 29.93 -12.75
N ARG A 489 -10.79 31.22 -12.95
CA ARG A 489 -11.84 32.19 -13.22
C ARG A 489 -12.08 32.24 -14.73
N PRO A 490 -13.27 31.85 -15.23
CA PRO A 490 -13.54 31.82 -16.66
C PRO A 490 -13.56 33.23 -17.26
N ASP A 491 -13.25 33.33 -18.55
CA ASP A 491 -13.29 34.56 -19.33
C ASP A 491 -13.87 34.31 -20.73
N GLY A 492 -14.42 35.35 -21.36
CA GLY A 492 -14.94 35.28 -22.73
C GLY A 492 -13.86 35.45 -23.82
N GLU A 493 -12.65 35.86 -23.42
CA GLU A 493 -11.54 36.20 -24.31
C GLU A 493 -10.34 35.25 -24.16
N GLY A 494 -9.41 35.31 -25.12
CA GLY A 494 -8.17 34.52 -25.11
C GLY A 494 -8.40 33.01 -25.03
N GLU A 495 -7.75 32.37 -24.06
CA GLU A 495 -7.86 30.94 -23.77
C GLU A 495 -9.07 30.59 -22.89
N GLY A 496 -10.00 31.52 -22.63
CA GLY A 496 -11.21 31.27 -21.86
C GLY A 496 -11.04 31.35 -20.34
N TRP A 497 -9.95 31.94 -19.87
CA TRP A 497 -9.65 32.11 -18.44
C TRP A 497 -8.95 33.44 -18.17
N ARG A 498 -9.16 33.99 -16.97
CA ARG A 498 -8.57 35.27 -16.54
C ARG A 498 -7.56 35.13 -15.40
N ASP A 499 -7.80 34.18 -14.48
CA ASP A 499 -6.88 33.89 -13.38
C ASP A 499 -7.03 32.43 -12.90
N ILE A 500 -6.06 31.96 -12.14
CA ILE A 500 -5.93 30.59 -11.65
C ILE A 500 -5.43 30.60 -10.20
N LYS A 501 -5.97 29.70 -9.38
CA LYS A 501 -5.48 29.44 -8.02
C LYS A 501 -5.61 27.97 -7.65
N THR A 502 -4.98 27.60 -6.55
CA THR A 502 -5.18 26.29 -5.94
C THR A 502 -6.57 26.16 -5.35
N ALA A 503 -7.18 24.98 -5.50
CA ALA A 503 -8.60 24.73 -5.29
C ALA A 503 -9.09 24.74 -3.82
N ARG A 504 -8.39 25.41 -2.89
CA ARG A 504 -8.85 25.56 -1.49
C ARG A 504 -9.99 26.56 -1.36
N HIS A 505 -9.90 27.67 -2.08
CA HIS A 505 -10.88 28.76 -2.03
C HIS A 505 -11.47 28.96 -3.42
N HIS A 506 -12.78 28.84 -3.57
CA HIS A 506 -13.49 28.99 -4.86
C HIS A 506 -14.16 30.35 -5.03
N HIS A 507 -13.93 31.26 -4.10
CA HIS A 507 -14.47 32.61 -4.12
C HIS A 507 -13.40 33.59 -3.66
N ASP A 508 -13.40 34.79 -4.23
CA ASP A 508 -12.63 35.94 -3.81
C ASP A 508 -13.58 37.13 -3.76
N HIS A 509 -13.65 37.81 -2.60
CA HIS A 509 -14.60 38.90 -2.36
C HIS A 509 -14.42 40.09 -3.31
N GLN A 510 -13.27 40.24 -3.97
CA GLN A 510 -13.00 41.29 -4.95
C GLN A 510 -12.94 40.76 -6.39
N ALA A 511 -12.53 39.50 -6.60
CA ALA A 511 -12.29 38.95 -7.94
C ALA A 511 -13.38 38.00 -8.49
N GLY A 512 -14.31 37.50 -7.66
CA GLY A 512 -15.42 36.64 -8.08
C GLY A 512 -15.22 35.14 -7.83
N TYR A 513 -15.94 34.31 -8.60
CA TYR A 513 -15.94 32.85 -8.46
C TYR A 513 -14.86 32.16 -9.30
N PHE A 514 -14.29 31.09 -8.73
CA PHE A 514 -13.31 30.22 -9.38
C PHE A 514 -13.84 28.79 -9.43
N TYR A 515 -13.92 28.25 -10.64
CA TYR A 515 -14.49 26.94 -10.91
C TYR A 515 -13.38 25.88 -11.05
N PRO A 516 -13.57 24.66 -10.51
CA PRO A 516 -12.61 23.58 -10.68
C PRO A 516 -12.25 23.33 -12.15
N LEU A 517 -10.95 23.27 -12.42
CA LEU A 517 -10.40 22.93 -13.72
C LEU A 517 -10.30 21.40 -13.84
N MET A 518 -10.88 20.88 -14.91
CA MET A 518 -10.83 19.49 -15.32
C MET A 518 -10.00 19.36 -16.61
N VAL A 519 -9.37 18.22 -16.85
CA VAL A 519 -8.67 17.95 -18.11
C VAL A 519 -9.00 16.56 -18.66
N CYS A 520 -9.07 16.41 -19.98
CA CYS A 520 -9.17 15.09 -20.61
C CYS A 520 -7.89 14.28 -20.36
N ARG A 521 -8.02 13.05 -19.87
CA ARG A 521 -6.87 12.14 -19.62
C ARG A 521 -6.12 11.76 -20.90
N LYS A 522 -6.77 11.86 -22.06
CA LYS A 522 -6.22 11.49 -23.39
C LYS A 522 -5.54 12.67 -24.09
N CYS A 523 -6.24 13.78 -24.33
CA CYS A 523 -5.70 14.93 -25.09
C CYS A 523 -5.34 16.17 -24.25
N GLY A 524 -5.67 16.18 -22.96
CA GLY A 524 -5.44 17.34 -22.07
C GLY A 524 -6.34 18.55 -22.32
N GLN A 525 -7.43 18.41 -23.08
CA GLN A 525 -8.40 19.49 -23.22
C GLN A 525 -8.93 19.93 -21.85
N PRO A 526 -8.84 21.23 -21.49
CA PRO A 526 -9.41 21.75 -20.26
C PRO A 526 -10.93 21.93 -20.33
N TYR A 527 -11.59 21.69 -19.20
CA TYR A 527 -13.02 21.84 -18.97
C TYR A 527 -13.27 22.45 -17.58
N LEU A 528 -14.46 22.98 -17.36
CA LEU A 528 -14.94 23.54 -16.08
C LEU A 528 -15.97 22.61 -15.47
N GLU A 529 -15.81 22.27 -14.19
CA GLU A 529 -16.85 21.60 -13.42
C GLU A 529 -17.61 22.62 -12.57
N ALA A 530 -18.94 22.52 -12.52
CA ALA A 530 -19.78 23.35 -11.69
C ALA A 530 -21.08 22.64 -11.31
N PHE A 531 -21.86 23.25 -10.41
CA PHE A 531 -23.13 22.74 -9.89
C PHE A 531 -24.21 23.80 -10.12
N GLU A 532 -25.16 23.49 -10.98
CA GLU A 532 -26.24 24.40 -11.37
C GLU A 532 -27.43 24.24 -10.41
N GLU A 533 -27.87 25.33 -9.80
CA GLU A 533 -29.05 25.40 -8.95
C GLU A 533 -29.87 26.65 -9.28
N ALA A 534 -31.10 26.46 -9.76
CA ALA A 534 -31.99 27.53 -10.23
C ALA A 534 -31.32 28.43 -11.30
N ASP A 535 -30.99 29.68 -10.96
CA ASP A 535 -30.35 30.68 -11.83
C ASP A 535 -28.89 30.95 -11.45
N HIS A 536 -28.27 30.04 -10.70
CA HIS A 536 -26.92 30.21 -10.18
C HIS A 536 -26.02 29.01 -10.48
N LEU A 537 -24.74 29.30 -10.71
CA LEU A 537 -23.70 28.31 -10.99
C LEU A 537 -22.67 28.28 -9.87
N HIS A 538 -22.71 27.24 -9.05
CA HIS A 538 -21.83 27.07 -7.90
C HIS A 538 -20.55 26.32 -8.29
N PRO A 539 -19.37 26.71 -7.79
CA PRO A 539 -18.12 25.99 -8.04
C PRO A 539 -18.00 24.68 -7.24
N ARG A 540 -18.84 24.48 -6.22
CA ARG A 540 -18.96 23.25 -5.42
C ARG A 540 -20.43 22.98 -5.12
N ARG A 541 -20.76 21.72 -4.84
CA ARG A 541 -22.10 21.35 -4.41
C ARG A 541 -22.46 22.08 -3.10
N PRO A 542 -23.61 22.76 -3.01
CA PRO A 542 -24.03 23.45 -1.79
C PRO A 542 -24.42 22.45 -0.67
N ASP A 543 -24.05 22.76 0.58
CA ASP A 543 -24.19 21.88 1.76
C ASP A 543 -25.62 21.72 2.29
N GLN A 544 -26.62 22.44 1.76
CA GLN A 544 -27.99 22.36 2.25
C GLN A 544 -28.64 21.02 1.86
N GLY A 545 -29.10 20.27 2.86
CA GLY A 545 -29.48 18.85 2.82
C GLY A 545 -30.63 18.42 1.89
N GLU A 546 -31.08 19.29 0.99
CA GLU A 546 -32.08 19.03 -0.05
C GLU A 546 -31.70 19.65 -1.43
N SER A 547 -30.47 20.14 -1.63
CA SER A 547 -30.13 20.87 -2.87
C SER A 547 -30.33 20.00 -4.12
N ARG A 548 -31.14 20.51 -5.06
CA ARG A 548 -31.34 19.94 -6.41
C ARG A 548 -30.19 20.29 -7.35
N ALA A 549 -29.05 20.70 -6.80
CA ALA A 549 -27.89 21.16 -7.55
C ALA A 549 -27.36 20.02 -8.44
N GLU A 550 -27.41 20.23 -9.74
CA GLU A 550 -27.00 19.24 -10.74
C GLU A 550 -25.57 19.52 -11.20
N ARG A 551 -24.72 18.49 -11.22
CA ARG A 551 -23.35 18.63 -11.74
C ARG A 551 -23.41 18.91 -13.24
N ARG A 552 -22.74 19.96 -13.68
CA ARG A 552 -22.58 20.36 -15.09
C ARG A 552 -21.10 20.53 -15.43
N VAL A 553 -20.75 20.21 -16.68
CA VAL A 553 -19.39 20.38 -17.21
C VAL A 553 -19.43 21.27 -18.45
N TYR A 554 -18.52 22.23 -18.52
CA TYR A 554 -18.43 23.20 -19.62
C TYR A 554 -17.05 23.19 -20.27
N TRP A 555 -16.97 23.63 -21.52
CA TRP A 555 -15.69 23.97 -22.14
C TRP A 555 -15.02 25.14 -21.42
N LEU A 556 -13.69 25.08 -21.30
CA LEU A 556 -12.92 26.27 -20.96
C LEU A 556 -12.70 27.10 -22.23
N GLY A 557 -13.41 28.22 -22.37
CA GLY A 557 -13.40 29.03 -23.58
C GLY A 557 -14.21 28.41 -24.73
N LYS A 558 -13.91 28.84 -25.96
CA LYS A 558 -14.68 28.44 -27.14
C LYS A 558 -14.43 26.97 -27.52
N PRO A 559 -15.46 26.19 -27.89
CA PRO A 559 -15.30 24.81 -28.36
C PRO A 559 -14.41 24.73 -29.59
N SER A 560 -13.72 23.60 -29.75
CA SER A 560 -12.95 23.27 -30.96
C SER A 560 -13.68 22.29 -31.85
N ASP A 561 -13.29 22.20 -33.13
CA ASP A 561 -13.80 21.18 -34.07
C ASP A 561 -13.72 19.74 -33.48
N HIS A 562 -14.81 18.98 -33.65
CA HIS A 562 -15.04 17.66 -33.05
C HIS A 562 -14.27 16.52 -33.74
N VAL A 563 -14.00 15.45 -32.98
CA VAL A 563 -13.24 14.25 -33.39
C VAL A 563 -13.97 13.00 -32.84
N ASP A 564 -14.22 11.97 -33.65
CA ASP A 564 -14.94 10.72 -33.31
C ASP A 564 -14.05 9.47 -33.53
N ASP A 565 -14.40 8.33 -32.92
CA ASP A 565 -13.72 7.02 -33.02
C ASP A 565 -14.50 6.02 -33.93
N GLU A 566 -13.81 5.13 -34.65
CA GLU A 566 -14.40 4.17 -35.64
C GLU A 566 -15.42 3.16 -35.06
N ALA A 567 -15.48 2.99 -33.74
CA ALA A 567 -16.21 1.90 -33.08
C ALA A 567 -17.67 2.22 -32.69
N ASP A 568 -18.13 3.47 -32.90
CA ASP A 568 -19.35 4.04 -32.29
C ASP A 568 -20.55 4.14 -33.23
N GLU A 569 -20.52 3.51 -34.41
CA GLU A 569 -21.51 3.74 -35.47
C GLU A 569 -22.88 3.03 -35.26
N GLY A 570 -23.36 2.99 -34.02
CA GLY A 570 -24.66 2.48 -33.60
C GLY A 570 -25.49 3.43 -32.73
N GLU A 571 -24.96 4.56 -32.26
CA GLU A 571 -25.70 5.50 -31.38
C GLU A 571 -25.69 6.93 -31.93
N GLU A 572 -26.73 7.68 -31.56
CA GLU A 572 -27.31 8.85 -32.22
C GLU A 572 -26.37 10.04 -32.53
N ALA A 573 -26.79 10.86 -33.51
CA ALA A 573 -26.13 12.10 -33.90
C ALA A 573 -25.99 13.08 -32.71
N VAL A 574 -24.78 13.59 -32.49
CA VAL A 574 -24.47 14.52 -31.40
C VAL A 574 -25.16 15.87 -31.60
N THR A 575 -25.85 16.33 -30.56
CA THR A 575 -26.44 17.66 -30.42
C THR A 575 -25.37 18.73 -30.21
N SER A 576 -25.47 19.87 -30.89
CA SER A 576 -24.53 21.00 -30.71
C SER A 576 -24.51 21.48 -29.25
N PRO A 577 -23.36 21.89 -28.70
CA PRO A 577 -23.29 22.41 -27.33
C PRO A 577 -24.20 23.64 -27.21
N TYR A 578 -25.11 23.65 -26.23
CA TYR A 578 -25.94 24.82 -25.96
C TYR A 578 -25.17 25.84 -25.10
N VAL A 579 -25.44 27.12 -25.33
CA VAL A 579 -24.72 28.25 -24.72
C VAL A 579 -25.51 28.81 -23.56
N THR A 580 -24.86 28.96 -22.41
CA THR A 580 -25.39 29.65 -21.22
C THR A 580 -24.51 30.87 -20.92
N TRP A 581 -25.06 31.92 -20.31
CA TRP A 581 -24.30 33.13 -19.95
C TRP A 581 -24.03 33.17 -18.44
N LEU A 582 -22.77 33.31 -18.04
CA LEU A 582 -22.34 33.37 -16.64
C LEU A 582 -21.82 34.76 -16.31
N ASN A 583 -22.28 35.38 -15.22
CA ASN A 583 -21.53 36.46 -14.59
C ASN A 583 -20.44 35.86 -13.67
N PRO A 584 -19.14 35.97 -13.99
CA PRO A 584 -18.08 35.32 -13.23
C PRO A 584 -17.84 35.95 -11.84
N VAL A 585 -18.40 37.14 -11.58
CA VAL A 585 -18.32 37.81 -10.27
C VAL A 585 -19.44 37.35 -9.35
N THR A 586 -20.66 37.26 -9.87
CA THR A 586 -21.85 36.93 -9.05
C THR A 586 -22.27 35.47 -9.10
N GLY A 587 -21.79 34.67 -10.06
CA GLY A 587 -22.22 33.27 -10.25
C GLY A 587 -23.59 33.12 -10.94
N THR A 588 -24.26 34.23 -11.28
CA THR A 588 -25.60 34.23 -11.88
C THR A 588 -25.59 33.81 -13.35
N LEU A 589 -26.56 32.98 -13.74
CA LEU A 589 -26.76 32.49 -15.10
C LEU A 589 -27.75 33.38 -15.87
N ALA A 590 -27.29 34.55 -16.31
CA ALA A 590 -28.10 35.47 -17.11
C ALA A 590 -27.23 36.25 -18.11
N ALA A 591 -27.81 36.57 -19.27
CA ALA A 591 -27.19 37.50 -20.21
C ALA A 591 -27.25 38.94 -19.64
N GLY A 592 -26.13 39.64 -19.62
CA GLY A 592 -26.03 40.99 -19.04
C GLY A 592 -24.62 41.58 -19.12
N GLU A 593 -24.44 42.77 -18.58
CA GLU A 593 -23.13 43.44 -18.55
C GLU A 593 -22.12 42.63 -17.70
N GLY A 594 -20.97 42.31 -18.28
CA GLY A 594 -19.94 41.48 -17.65
C GLY A 594 -20.20 39.96 -17.68
N ALA A 595 -21.29 39.50 -18.30
CA ALA A 595 -21.55 38.07 -18.51
C ALA A 595 -20.72 37.51 -19.67
N ILE A 596 -20.25 36.27 -19.52
CA ILE A 596 -19.44 35.53 -20.51
C ILE A 596 -20.19 34.28 -21.00
N PRO A 597 -19.99 33.85 -22.25
CA PRO A 597 -20.60 32.61 -22.73
C PRO A 597 -19.88 31.38 -22.17
N LEU A 598 -20.66 30.42 -21.69
CA LEU A 598 -20.24 29.06 -21.35
C LEU A 598 -20.87 28.06 -22.32
N PHE A 599 -20.13 27.02 -22.66
CA PHE A 599 -20.55 25.98 -23.60
C PHE A 599 -20.67 24.66 -22.85
N ALA A 600 -21.89 24.17 -22.63
CA ALA A 600 -22.12 22.94 -21.88
C ALA A 600 -21.73 21.70 -22.68
N ILE A 601 -21.36 20.63 -21.98
CA ILE A 601 -21.04 19.32 -22.55
C ILE A 601 -22.10 18.32 -22.12
N GLN A 602 -22.44 17.40 -23.03
CA GLN A 602 -23.32 16.29 -22.70
C GLN A 602 -22.66 15.37 -21.68
N THR A 603 -23.43 15.03 -20.64
CA THR A 603 -23.07 14.07 -19.60
C THR A 603 -24.06 12.93 -19.61
N GLU A 604 -23.62 11.75 -19.18
CA GLU A 604 -24.46 10.56 -19.02
C GLU A 604 -24.69 10.28 -17.53
N HIS A 605 -25.92 9.93 -17.15
CA HIS A 605 -26.27 9.64 -15.76
C HIS A 605 -25.91 8.19 -15.41
N ASP A 606 -25.08 8.03 -14.37
CA ASP A 606 -24.78 6.74 -13.78
C ASP A 606 -25.79 6.41 -12.67
N GLU A 607 -26.56 5.33 -12.82
CA GLU A 607 -27.60 4.97 -11.85
C GLU A 607 -27.04 4.46 -10.52
N GLU A 608 -25.85 3.84 -10.53
CA GLU A 608 -25.22 3.28 -9.33
C GLU A 608 -24.64 4.40 -8.46
N GLU A 609 -23.94 5.36 -9.08
CA GLU A 609 -23.31 6.48 -8.38
C GLU A 609 -24.21 7.72 -8.25
N LYS A 610 -25.37 7.74 -8.94
CA LYS A 610 -26.32 8.87 -9.00
C LYS A 610 -25.63 10.19 -9.39
N ALA A 611 -24.75 10.11 -10.38
CA ALA A 611 -23.89 11.21 -10.81
C ALA A 611 -23.81 11.29 -12.34
N TRP A 612 -23.53 12.49 -12.86
CA TRP A 612 -23.41 12.76 -14.29
C TRP A 612 -21.94 12.76 -14.73
N TYR A 613 -21.59 11.95 -15.72
CA TYR A 613 -20.22 11.76 -16.20
C TYR A 613 -20.05 12.05 -17.70
N VAL A 614 -18.93 12.69 -18.05
CA VAL A 614 -18.41 12.82 -19.41
C VAL A 614 -17.70 11.51 -19.82
N ARG A 615 -18.46 10.57 -20.38
CA ARG A 615 -17.93 9.27 -20.85
C ARG A 615 -17.04 9.42 -22.09
N LYS A 616 -17.30 10.42 -22.93
CA LYS A 616 -16.57 10.69 -24.19
C LYS A 616 -16.10 12.15 -24.26
N CYS A 617 -14.84 12.35 -24.61
CA CYS A 617 -14.24 13.68 -24.71
C CYS A 617 -14.67 14.33 -26.03
N PRO A 618 -15.39 15.47 -26.02
CA PRO A 618 -15.88 16.09 -27.25
C PRO A 618 -14.77 16.72 -28.13
N ALA A 619 -13.55 16.91 -27.58
CA ALA A 619 -12.42 17.46 -28.31
C ALA A 619 -11.57 16.43 -29.08
N CYS A 620 -11.48 15.19 -28.57
CA CYS A 620 -10.61 14.16 -29.17
C CYS A 620 -11.31 12.83 -29.44
N GLY A 621 -12.60 12.71 -29.13
CA GLY A 621 -13.37 11.47 -29.29
C GLY A 621 -13.07 10.38 -28.27
N GLY A 622 -12.02 10.56 -27.46
CA GLY A 622 -11.57 9.54 -26.54
C GLY A 622 -12.60 9.23 -25.44
N ARG A 623 -12.88 7.92 -25.26
CA ARG A 623 -13.80 7.40 -24.23
C ARG A 623 -13.13 7.01 -22.91
N ALA A 624 -13.87 6.98 -21.81
CA ALA A 624 -13.48 6.29 -20.58
C ALA A 624 -13.26 4.80 -20.88
N SER A 625 -12.28 4.17 -20.24
CA SER A 625 -11.90 2.77 -20.53
C SER A 625 -11.74 1.94 -19.26
N GLY A 626 -12.10 0.66 -19.33
CA GLY A 626 -12.01 -0.26 -18.19
C GLY A 626 -13.02 0.11 -17.11
N ALA A 627 -12.55 0.27 -15.87
CA ALA A 627 -13.36 0.61 -14.70
C ALA A 627 -13.56 2.13 -14.49
N GLU A 628 -13.07 2.99 -15.39
CA GLU A 628 -13.19 4.43 -15.24
C GLU A 628 -14.62 4.91 -15.57
N ALA A 629 -15.23 5.67 -14.65
CA ALA A 629 -16.55 6.26 -14.85
C ALA A 629 -16.56 7.45 -15.83
N GLU A 630 -15.43 8.17 -15.98
CA GLU A 630 -15.36 9.43 -16.74
C GLU A 630 -13.99 9.60 -17.43
N VAL A 631 -13.93 10.23 -18.61
CA VAL A 631 -12.66 10.43 -19.36
C VAL A 631 -11.89 11.69 -18.94
N ILE A 632 -12.55 12.62 -18.26
CA ILE A 632 -11.94 13.82 -17.70
C ILE A 632 -11.53 13.57 -16.26
N THR A 633 -10.58 14.35 -15.75
CA THR A 633 -10.11 14.28 -14.37
C THR A 633 -9.91 15.68 -13.81
N ARG A 634 -10.14 15.84 -12.50
CA ARG A 634 -9.69 17.04 -11.79
C ARG A 634 -8.17 17.16 -11.92
N MET A 635 -7.66 18.38 -11.76
CA MET A 635 -6.21 18.67 -11.72
C MET A 635 -5.55 18.13 -10.43
N HIS A 636 -5.62 16.82 -10.23
CA HIS A 636 -4.99 16.04 -9.16
C HIS A 636 -4.63 14.65 -9.72
N PRO A 637 -3.37 14.18 -9.61
CA PRO A 637 -2.90 12.96 -10.29
C PRO A 637 -3.44 11.64 -9.72
N GLY A 638 -4.16 11.68 -8.59
CA GLY A 638 -4.65 10.50 -7.86
C GLY A 638 -3.68 10.08 -6.75
N ASN A 639 -4.22 9.53 -5.65
CA ASN A 639 -3.43 9.18 -4.46
C ASN A 639 -2.51 7.98 -4.73
N GLU A 640 -2.98 6.98 -5.46
CA GLU A 640 -2.25 5.73 -5.73
C GLU A 640 -1.09 5.98 -6.69
N ALA A 641 -1.31 6.82 -7.69
CA ALA A 641 -0.30 7.18 -8.67
C ALA A 641 0.84 8.00 -8.03
N LEU A 642 0.49 8.95 -7.15
CA LEU A 642 1.44 9.68 -6.33
C LEU A 642 2.22 8.75 -5.39
N GLY A 643 1.50 7.88 -4.67
CA GLY A 643 2.09 6.89 -3.76
C GLY A 643 3.06 5.95 -4.47
N SER A 644 2.76 5.55 -5.71
CA SER A 644 3.65 4.71 -6.53
C SER A 644 4.95 5.43 -6.88
N VAL A 645 4.89 6.68 -7.35
CA VAL A 645 6.11 7.47 -7.67
C VAL A 645 6.98 7.67 -6.43
N VAL A 646 6.39 8.01 -5.30
CA VAL A 646 7.11 8.18 -4.03
C VAL A 646 7.75 6.87 -3.59
N THR A 647 6.97 5.78 -3.60
CA THR A 647 7.45 4.45 -3.21
C THR A 647 8.60 3.97 -4.09
N GLN A 648 8.52 4.19 -5.41
CA GLN A 648 9.59 3.87 -6.34
C GLN A 648 10.87 4.63 -6.00
N ARG A 649 10.78 5.95 -5.75
CA ARG A 649 11.95 6.78 -5.42
C ARG A 649 12.58 6.41 -4.08
N VAL A 650 11.75 6.14 -3.07
CA VAL A 650 12.23 5.67 -1.77
C VAL A 650 12.92 4.32 -1.92
N LEU A 651 12.32 3.37 -2.65
CA LEU A 651 12.92 2.06 -2.90
C LEU A 651 14.25 2.19 -3.63
N GLU A 652 14.32 2.98 -4.71
CA GLU A 652 15.56 3.19 -5.47
C GLU A 652 16.67 3.91 -4.69
N ALA A 653 16.32 4.66 -3.64
CA ALA A 653 17.27 5.30 -2.75
C ALA A 653 17.86 4.36 -1.68
N LEU A 654 17.28 3.17 -1.48
CA LEU A 654 17.82 2.18 -0.55
C LEU A 654 19.05 1.49 -1.12
N PRO A 655 20.03 1.09 -0.28
CA PRO A 655 21.14 0.25 -0.69
C PRO A 655 20.63 -1.11 -1.18
N GLY A 656 21.19 -1.61 -2.28
CA GLY A 656 20.94 -2.97 -2.75
C GLY A 656 21.82 -4.00 -2.03
N ALA A 657 21.34 -5.23 -1.91
CA ALA A 657 22.16 -6.39 -1.53
C ALA A 657 23.16 -6.75 -2.64
N GLU A 658 24.22 -7.48 -2.28
CA GLU A 658 25.15 -8.07 -3.25
C GLU A 658 24.41 -9.00 -4.22
N ILE A 659 24.94 -9.09 -5.45
CA ILE A 659 24.32 -9.88 -6.50
C ILE A 659 24.68 -11.36 -6.32
N ASP A 660 23.72 -12.16 -5.88
CA ASP A 660 23.81 -13.62 -5.92
C ASP A 660 23.28 -14.14 -7.26
N HIS A 661 24.16 -14.71 -8.08
CA HIS A 661 23.81 -15.31 -9.38
C HIS A 661 23.11 -16.67 -9.27
N HIS A 662 23.13 -17.32 -8.11
CA HIS A 662 22.46 -18.61 -7.90
C HIS A 662 21.03 -18.45 -7.37
N ASP A 663 20.74 -17.36 -6.66
CA ASP A 663 19.39 -17.04 -6.14
C ASP A 663 19.13 -15.52 -6.22
N PRO A 664 19.00 -14.96 -7.44
CA PRO A 664 18.93 -13.52 -7.63
C PRO A 664 17.67 -12.95 -7.00
N ARG A 665 17.83 -11.78 -6.36
CA ARG A 665 16.72 -11.07 -5.72
C ARG A 665 16.17 -9.94 -6.59
N PRO A 666 14.84 -9.81 -6.76
CA PRO A 666 14.23 -8.66 -7.42
C PRO A 666 14.72 -7.35 -6.80
N ALA A 667 14.95 -6.33 -7.62
CA ALA A 667 15.51 -5.03 -7.20
C ALA A 667 16.74 -5.09 -6.29
N GLN A 668 17.58 -6.14 -6.41
CA GLN A 668 18.74 -6.39 -5.55
C GLN A 668 18.35 -6.57 -4.07
N GLY A 669 17.19 -7.16 -3.78
CA GLY A 669 16.76 -7.49 -2.41
C GLY A 669 16.30 -6.28 -1.58
N ARG A 670 16.28 -5.07 -2.15
CA ARG A 670 15.75 -3.87 -1.50
C ARG A 670 14.32 -4.11 -1.05
N ASN A 671 14.00 -3.76 0.19
CA ASN A 671 12.66 -3.92 0.71
C ASN A 671 12.18 -2.73 1.56
N LEU A 672 10.88 -2.46 1.54
CA LEU A 672 10.23 -1.47 2.39
C LEU A 672 8.80 -1.89 2.72
N LEU A 673 8.24 -1.30 3.77
CA LEU A 673 6.81 -1.40 4.07
C LEU A 673 6.08 -0.17 3.57
N SER A 674 4.93 -0.40 2.94
CA SER A 674 3.95 0.63 2.64
C SER A 674 2.69 0.42 3.48
N PHE A 675 2.15 1.47 4.08
CA PHE A 675 0.96 1.39 4.94
C PHE A 675 -0.22 2.15 4.33
N SER A 676 -1.40 1.54 4.39
CA SER A 676 -2.68 2.18 4.10
C SER A 676 -3.70 1.82 5.18
N ASP A 677 -4.52 2.77 5.61
CA ASP A 677 -5.57 2.53 6.62
C ASP A 677 -6.75 1.71 6.07
N ASN A 678 -6.91 1.67 4.76
CA ASN A 678 -7.97 0.91 4.11
C ASN A 678 -7.41 -0.38 3.49
N ARG A 679 -8.06 -1.51 3.80
CA ARG A 679 -7.73 -2.83 3.22
C ARG A 679 -7.87 -2.88 1.70
N GLN A 680 -8.82 -2.15 1.12
CA GLN A 680 -9.02 -2.13 -0.33
C GLN A 680 -7.90 -1.37 -1.02
N ASP A 681 -7.52 -0.21 -0.48
CA ASP A 681 -6.39 0.58 -0.97
C ASP A 681 -5.09 -0.23 -0.88
N ALA A 682 -4.86 -0.94 0.23
CA ALA A 682 -3.69 -1.80 0.38
C ALA A 682 -3.66 -2.93 -0.67
N ALA A 683 -4.80 -3.61 -0.87
CA ALA A 683 -4.96 -4.68 -1.85
C ALA A 683 -4.78 -4.19 -3.30
N PHE A 684 -5.29 -3.00 -3.62
CA PHE A 684 -5.17 -2.39 -4.94
C PHE A 684 -3.76 -1.86 -5.22
N PHE A 685 -3.11 -1.25 -4.22
CA PHE A 685 -1.81 -0.60 -4.39
C PHE A 685 -0.69 -1.57 -4.79
N ALA A 686 -0.64 -2.77 -4.20
CA ALA A 686 0.41 -3.76 -4.50
C ALA A 686 0.50 -4.13 -6.00
N PRO A 687 -0.56 -4.66 -6.64
CA PRO A 687 -0.52 -4.98 -8.08
C PRO A 687 -0.44 -3.73 -8.96
N TYR A 688 -0.99 -2.60 -8.53
CA TYR A 688 -0.84 -1.33 -9.24
C TYR A 688 0.63 -0.89 -9.31
N PHE A 689 1.33 -0.88 -8.17
CA PHE A 689 2.74 -0.51 -8.07
C PHE A 689 3.62 -1.45 -8.90
N GLU A 690 3.46 -2.77 -8.73
CA GLU A 690 4.21 -3.80 -9.46
C GLU A 690 4.11 -3.61 -10.99
N ARG A 691 2.89 -3.39 -11.50
CA ARG A 691 2.67 -3.12 -12.94
C ARG A 691 3.35 -1.82 -13.38
N THR A 692 3.16 -0.72 -12.65
CA THR A 692 3.72 0.58 -13.04
C THR A 692 5.25 0.59 -13.04
N ALA A 693 5.87 -0.07 -12.05
CA ALA A 693 7.32 -0.20 -11.97
C ALA A 693 7.87 -1.12 -13.07
N ALA A 694 7.19 -2.23 -13.38
CA ALA A 694 7.57 -3.11 -14.49
C ALA A 694 7.50 -2.41 -15.86
N GLU A 695 6.43 -1.64 -16.12
CA GLU A 695 6.33 -0.82 -17.33
C GLU A 695 7.45 0.21 -17.44
N LEU A 696 7.77 0.89 -16.33
CA LEU A 696 8.84 1.90 -16.30
C LEU A 696 10.22 1.27 -16.56
N ALA A 697 10.52 0.14 -15.90
CA ALA A 697 11.76 -0.60 -16.10
C ALA A 697 11.91 -1.10 -17.54
N LEU A 698 10.86 -1.65 -18.14
CA LEU A 698 10.88 -2.11 -19.53
C LEU A 698 11.10 -0.94 -20.50
N ARG A 699 10.36 0.17 -20.33
CA ARG A 699 10.46 1.32 -21.22
C ARG A 699 11.83 2.00 -21.15
N SER A 700 12.39 2.13 -19.95
CA SER A 700 13.77 2.59 -19.76
C SER A 700 14.76 1.67 -20.46
N ALA A 701 14.67 0.35 -20.27
CA ALA A 701 15.58 -0.59 -20.90
C ALA A 701 15.52 -0.55 -22.44
N ILE A 702 14.32 -0.48 -23.03
CA ILE A 702 14.15 -0.32 -24.48
C ILE A 702 14.79 0.98 -24.95
N ARG A 703 14.59 2.10 -24.23
CA ARG A 703 15.22 3.38 -24.56
C ARG A 703 16.74 3.28 -24.53
N GLN A 704 17.32 2.70 -23.48
CA GLN A 704 18.77 2.54 -23.34
C GLN A 704 19.37 1.63 -24.42
N VAL A 705 18.64 0.60 -24.86
CA VAL A 705 19.08 -0.30 -25.94
C VAL A 705 19.06 0.42 -27.30
N LEU A 706 18.05 1.25 -27.57
CA LEU A 706 17.84 1.84 -28.89
C LEU A 706 18.49 3.21 -29.09
N LYS A 707 18.74 4.00 -28.04
CA LYS A 707 19.14 5.42 -28.15
C LYS A 707 20.35 5.68 -29.07
N GLU A 708 21.35 4.80 -29.03
CA GLU A 708 22.61 4.90 -29.79
C GLU A 708 22.66 3.95 -31.00
N ARG A 709 21.54 3.29 -31.34
CA ARG A 709 21.48 2.32 -32.44
C ARG A 709 20.87 2.91 -33.70
N ASP A 710 21.58 2.73 -34.82
CA ASP A 710 21.12 3.14 -36.15
C ASP A 710 20.22 2.09 -36.83
N GLN A 711 20.48 0.80 -36.59
CA GLN A 711 19.74 -0.29 -37.23
C GLN A 711 18.49 -0.68 -36.43
N PRO A 712 17.33 -0.87 -37.10
CA PRO A 712 16.13 -1.39 -36.46
C PRO A 712 16.33 -2.83 -35.98
N LEU A 713 15.68 -3.17 -34.87
CA LEU A 713 15.63 -4.53 -34.32
C LEU A 713 14.25 -5.12 -34.53
N ASP A 714 14.17 -6.43 -34.75
CA ASP A 714 12.92 -7.13 -34.56
C ASP A 714 12.58 -7.32 -33.07
N ALA A 715 11.36 -7.77 -32.75
CA ALA A 715 10.92 -7.87 -31.35
C ALA A 715 11.74 -8.89 -30.54
N ARG A 716 12.21 -9.98 -31.16
CA ARG A 716 13.01 -11.01 -30.49
C ARG A 716 14.42 -10.51 -30.21
N GLN A 717 15.04 -9.87 -31.19
CA GLN A 717 16.32 -9.21 -31.03
C GLN A 717 16.26 -8.13 -29.94
N LEU A 718 15.19 -7.32 -29.92
CA LEU A 718 15.00 -6.31 -28.88
C LEU A 718 14.85 -6.95 -27.49
N ALA A 719 14.05 -8.01 -27.35
CA ALA A 719 13.92 -8.75 -26.09
C ALA A 719 15.28 -9.29 -25.60
N GLU A 720 16.09 -9.85 -26.51
CA GLU A 720 17.43 -10.33 -26.19
C GLU A 720 18.37 -9.21 -25.75
N GLN A 721 18.32 -8.06 -26.42
CA GLN A 721 19.13 -6.89 -26.06
C GLN A 721 18.69 -6.24 -24.74
N VAL A 722 17.38 -6.20 -24.46
CA VAL A 722 16.84 -5.74 -23.16
C VAL A 722 17.30 -6.67 -22.04
N CYS A 723 17.19 -7.99 -22.25
CA CYS A 723 17.70 -8.98 -21.30
C CYS A 723 19.20 -8.81 -21.06
N GLN A 724 20.00 -8.59 -22.11
CA GLN A 724 21.44 -8.32 -22.00
C GLN A 724 21.74 -6.98 -21.31
N HIS A 725 20.93 -5.95 -21.54
CA HIS A 725 21.07 -4.66 -20.88
C HIS A 725 20.89 -4.78 -19.37
N TRP A 726 19.85 -5.52 -18.93
CA TRP A 726 19.65 -5.80 -17.50
C TRP A 726 20.69 -6.75 -16.90
N GLN A 727 21.42 -7.50 -17.73
CA GLN A 727 22.56 -8.33 -17.28
C GLN A 727 23.87 -7.55 -17.09
N ARG A 728 23.92 -6.27 -17.49
CA ARG A 728 25.12 -5.44 -17.30
C ARG A 728 25.47 -5.32 -15.81
N ASP A 729 26.75 -5.13 -15.55
CA ASP A 729 27.32 -5.00 -14.19
C ASP A 729 27.05 -6.21 -13.28
N GLY A 730 26.95 -7.41 -13.88
CA GLY A 730 26.79 -8.66 -13.16
C GLY A 730 25.38 -8.91 -12.63
N ARG A 731 24.36 -8.16 -13.05
CA ARG A 731 22.98 -8.36 -12.58
C ARG A 731 22.32 -9.56 -13.27
N GLN A 732 21.38 -10.21 -12.59
CA GLN A 732 20.54 -11.24 -13.19
C GLN A 732 19.12 -10.69 -13.37
N PRO A 733 18.58 -10.65 -14.60
CA PRO A 733 17.23 -10.18 -14.85
C PRO A 733 16.22 -11.15 -14.22
N ILE A 734 15.15 -10.57 -13.67
CA ILE A 734 14.04 -11.31 -13.08
C ILE A 734 12.75 -10.77 -13.66
N LEU A 735 11.92 -11.67 -14.18
CA LEU A 735 10.58 -11.36 -14.65
C LEU A 735 9.54 -12.19 -13.91
N LEU A 736 8.34 -11.66 -13.81
CA LEU A 736 7.20 -12.33 -13.18
C LEU A 736 6.30 -12.91 -14.27
N ASP A 737 5.83 -14.13 -14.07
CA ASP A 737 4.80 -14.73 -14.92
C ASP A 737 3.38 -14.47 -14.40
N ALA A 738 2.38 -15.08 -15.05
CA ALA A 738 0.97 -14.93 -14.72
C ALA A 738 0.58 -15.42 -13.31
N ASN A 739 1.37 -16.31 -12.71
CA ASN A 739 1.17 -16.78 -11.33
C ASN A 739 1.90 -15.89 -10.32
N GLY A 740 2.71 -14.94 -10.79
CA GLY A 740 3.56 -14.11 -9.95
C GLY A 740 4.82 -14.83 -9.46
N ASP A 741 5.24 -15.88 -10.18
CA ASP A 741 6.46 -16.63 -9.94
C ASP A 741 7.66 -15.96 -10.62
N ILE A 742 8.81 -16.01 -9.97
CA ILE A 742 10.07 -15.47 -10.47
C ILE A 742 10.61 -16.38 -11.57
N ARG A 743 10.82 -15.82 -12.77
CA ARG A 743 11.45 -16.47 -13.91
C ARG A 743 12.87 -15.98 -14.09
N ILE A 744 13.81 -16.93 -14.03
CA ILE A 744 15.25 -16.72 -14.22
C ILE A 744 15.79 -17.42 -15.46
N ASP A 745 15.03 -18.37 -16.03
CA ASP A 745 15.41 -19.03 -17.27
C ASP A 745 15.36 -18.04 -18.43
N ARG A 746 16.42 -18.04 -19.25
CA ARG A 746 16.55 -17.08 -20.35
C ARG A 746 15.41 -17.20 -21.36
N GLN A 747 14.98 -18.41 -21.71
CA GLN A 747 13.95 -18.60 -22.71
C GLN A 747 12.59 -18.11 -22.19
N ASP A 748 12.25 -18.43 -20.94
CA ASP A 748 11.03 -17.94 -20.29
C ASP A 748 11.00 -16.41 -20.24
N MET A 749 12.13 -15.79 -19.86
CA MET A 749 12.24 -14.34 -19.80
C MET A 749 12.06 -13.68 -21.18
N ILE A 750 12.67 -14.24 -22.22
CA ILE A 750 12.51 -13.72 -23.59
C ILE A 750 11.06 -13.83 -24.05
N ASN A 751 10.36 -14.92 -23.73
CA ASN A 751 8.95 -15.08 -24.07
C ASN A 751 8.05 -14.04 -23.37
N LEU A 752 8.31 -13.76 -22.09
CA LEU A 752 7.59 -12.71 -21.34
C LEU A 752 7.88 -11.32 -21.91
N LEU A 753 9.14 -11.02 -22.24
CA LEU A 753 9.53 -9.75 -22.86
C LEU A 753 8.93 -9.56 -24.23
N LEU A 754 8.88 -10.61 -25.05
CA LEU A 754 8.21 -10.58 -26.34
C LEU A 754 6.74 -10.16 -26.15
N GLY A 755 6.02 -10.81 -25.22
CA GLY A 755 4.66 -10.41 -24.89
C GLY A 755 4.54 -8.94 -24.49
N ALA A 756 5.40 -8.46 -23.60
CA ALA A 756 5.38 -7.08 -23.12
C ALA A 756 5.73 -6.05 -24.21
N ILE A 757 6.71 -6.35 -25.07
CA ILE A 757 7.06 -5.53 -26.24
C ILE A 757 5.89 -5.51 -27.25
N GLY A 758 5.25 -6.66 -27.46
CA GLY A 758 4.03 -6.76 -28.27
C GLY A 758 2.93 -5.87 -27.72
N ALA A 759 2.69 -5.90 -26.40
CA ALA A 759 1.70 -5.04 -25.74
C ALA A 759 2.02 -3.54 -25.89
N GLU A 760 3.29 -3.13 -25.69
CA GLU A 760 3.74 -1.72 -25.81
C GLU A 760 3.54 -1.14 -27.23
N PHE A 761 3.79 -1.94 -28.27
CA PHE A 761 3.80 -1.45 -29.65
C PHE A 761 2.62 -1.93 -30.51
N CYS A 762 1.80 -2.88 -30.08
CA CYS A 762 0.71 -3.40 -30.91
C CYS A 762 -0.69 -3.15 -30.32
N THR A 763 -0.81 -2.51 -29.16
CA THR A 763 -2.12 -2.18 -28.57
C THR A 763 -2.45 -0.68 -28.66
N PRO A 764 -3.74 -0.29 -28.57
CA PRO A 764 -4.13 1.12 -28.56
C PRO A 764 -3.82 1.83 -27.24
N ALA A 765 -3.61 1.08 -26.15
CA ALA A 765 -3.33 1.62 -24.84
C ALA A 765 -1.99 2.41 -24.85
N GLY A 766 -1.90 3.46 -24.04
CA GLY A 766 -0.62 4.18 -23.86
C GLY A 766 -0.28 5.30 -24.84
N ARG A 767 -1.22 5.76 -25.71
CA ARG A 767 -1.01 6.87 -26.68
C ARG A 767 -0.43 8.18 -26.13
N ARG A 768 -0.30 8.34 -24.82
CA ARG A 768 0.23 9.54 -24.19
C ARG A 768 1.64 9.37 -23.62
N ASN A 769 1.94 8.22 -23.04
CA ASN A 769 3.17 7.97 -22.29
C ASN A 769 4.02 6.82 -22.85
N SER A 770 3.56 6.13 -23.91
CA SER A 770 4.34 5.09 -24.58
C SER A 770 5.57 5.68 -25.28
N LEU A 771 6.56 4.82 -25.50
CA LEU A 771 7.81 5.21 -26.15
C LEU A 771 7.58 5.76 -27.57
N GLU A 772 6.65 5.15 -28.29
CA GLU A 772 6.28 5.59 -29.64
C GLU A 772 5.54 6.93 -29.63
N ALA A 773 4.58 7.11 -28.71
CA ALA A 773 3.81 8.34 -28.62
C ALA A 773 4.64 9.57 -28.18
N LEU A 774 5.71 9.33 -27.43
CA LEU A 774 6.67 10.35 -27.02
C LEU A 774 7.76 10.62 -28.07
N GLY A 775 7.79 9.83 -29.16
CA GLY A 775 8.75 9.95 -30.26
C GLY A 775 10.17 9.51 -29.91
N VAL A 776 10.36 8.76 -28.83
CA VAL A 776 11.69 8.21 -28.47
C VAL A 776 11.98 6.90 -29.20
N VAL A 777 10.93 6.18 -29.60
CA VAL A 777 10.99 4.97 -30.41
C VAL A 777 10.08 5.13 -31.60
N ARG A 778 10.45 4.52 -32.73
CA ARG A 778 9.56 4.38 -33.90
C ARG A 778 9.37 2.91 -34.24
N VAL A 779 8.21 2.61 -34.80
CA VAL A 779 7.91 1.30 -35.36
C VAL A 779 7.86 1.40 -36.87
N THR A 780 8.54 0.48 -37.53
CA THR A 780 8.56 0.28 -38.98
C THR A 780 8.41 -1.22 -39.27
N PHE A 781 8.65 -1.64 -40.50
CA PHE A 781 8.53 -3.03 -40.93
C PHE A 781 9.79 -3.48 -41.67
N GLU A 782 9.88 -4.77 -41.99
CA GLU A 782 11.02 -5.36 -42.69
C GLU A 782 11.36 -4.55 -43.97
N PRO A 783 12.58 -3.98 -44.09
CA PRO A 783 12.91 -3.02 -45.14
C PRO A 783 12.63 -3.51 -46.56
N ASN A 784 12.95 -4.79 -46.84
CA ASN A 784 12.72 -5.40 -48.16
C ASN A 784 11.22 -5.48 -48.50
N ARG A 785 10.37 -5.80 -47.52
CA ARG A 785 8.92 -5.90 -47.73
C ARG A 785 8.30 -4.52 -47.93
N VAL A 786 8.76 -3.53 -47.14
CA VAL A 786 8.31 -2.13 -47.29
C VAL A 786 8.73 -1.58 -48.65
N GLU A 787 9.96 -1.84 -49.09
CA GLU A 787 10.46 -1.41 -50.40
C GLU A 787 9.64 -2.03 -51.56
N LEU A 788 9.38 -3.34 -51.51
CA LEU A 788 8.52 -4.01 -52.49
C LEU A 788 7.08 -3.47 -52.47
N LEU A 789 6.52 -3.21 -51.28
CA LEU A 789 5.20 -2.60 -51.15
C LEU A 789 5.19 -1.19 -51.73
N ARG A 790 6.21 -0.37 -51.43
CA ARG A 790 6.39 0.99 -51.96
C ARG A 790 6.42 0.99 -53.48
N GLN A 791 7.22 0.12 -54.11
CA GLN A 791 7.30 0.01 -55.57
C GLN A 791 5.94 -0.35 -56.19
N LYS A 792 5.17 -1.25 -55.55
CA LYS A 792 3.81 -1.56 -56.02
C LYS A 792 2.86 -0.39 -55.85
N VAL A 793 2.87 0.25 -54.68
CA VAL A 793 2.01 1.40 -54.35
C VAL A 793 2.26 2.59 -55.27
N GLN A 794 3.52 2.84 -55.64
CA GLN A 794 3.89 3.85 -56.64
C GLN A 794 3.25 3.57 -58.01
N GLY A 795 3.08 2.31 -58.40
CA GLY A 795 2.40 1.91 -59.64
C GLY A 795 0.90 2.23 -59.70
N PHE A 796 0.28 2.59 -58.58
CA PHE A 796 -1.12 3.01 -58.49
C PHE A 796 -1.35 4.23 -57.61
N TRP A 797 -0.32 5.06 -57.46
CA TRP A 797 -0.36 6.26 -56.65
C TRP A 797 -1.34 7.30 -57.23
N PRO A 798 -2.23 7.90 -56.43
CA PRO A 798 -3.12 8.96 -56.91
C PRO A 798 -2.32 10.20 -57.33
N ALA A 799 -2.65 10.78 -58.50
CA ALA A 799 -1.91 11.91 -59.06
C ALA A 799 -2.04 13.20 -58.22
N GLU A 800 -3.11 13.29 -57.43
CA GLU A 800 -3.43 14.39 -56.54
C GLU A 800 -2.58 14.39 -55.26
N LEU A 801 -1.90 13.28 -54.93
CA LEU A 801 -1.03 13.17 -53.76
C LEU A 801 0.45 13.42 -54.10
N PRO A 802 1.27 13.95 -53.17
CA PRO A 802 2.70 14.16 -53.40
C PRO A 802 3.43 12.85 -53.71
N THR A 803 4.32 12.87 -54.71
CA THR A 803 5.01 11.67 -55.22
C THR A 803 6.39 11.42 -54.61
N ASN A 804 6.84 12.26 -53.67
CA ASN A 804 8.13 12.05 -53.00
C ASN A 804 8.11 10.79 -52.12
N GLU A 805 9.24 10.10 -52.00
CA GLU A 805 9.33 8.83 -51.28
C GLU A 805 8.84 8.92 -49.83
N ALA A 806 9.16 10.01 -49.12
CA ALA A 806 8.74 10.23 -47.75
C ALA A 806 7.20 10.28 -47.60
N SER A 807 6.50 10.82 -48.61
CA SER A 807 5.03 10.90 -48.63
C SER A 807 4.39 9.54 -48.86
N VAL A 808 4.96 8.72 -49.75
CA VAL A 808 4.52 7.34 -49.98
C VAL A 808 4.73 6.51 -48.71
N ASP A 809 5.89 6.63 -48.09
CA ASP A 809 6.20 5.94 -46.84
C ASP A 809 5.30 6.34 -45.69
N ALA A 810 5.02 7.64 -45.53
CA ALA A 810 4.14 8.15 -44.49
C ALA A 810 2.74 7.54 -44.60
N LEU A 811 2.20 7.43 -45.82
CA LEU A 811 0.88 6.83 -46.04
C LEU A 811 0.90 5.31 -45.81
N ILE A 812 1.94 4.61 -46.26
CA ILE A 812 2.11 3.17 -45.99
C ILE A 812 2.14 2.90 -44.49
N HIS A 813 2.96 3.63 -43.75
CA HIS A 813 3.09 3.43 -42.30
C HIS A 813 1.80 3.77 -41.55
N PHE A 814 1.11 4.85 -41.92
CA PHE A 814 -0.20 5.19 -41.34
C PHE A 814 -1.22 4.06 -41.53
N LEU A 815 -1.30 3.50 -42.74
CA LEU A 815 -2.25 2.44 -43.06
C LEU A 815 -1.92 1.13 -42.32
N LEU A 816 -0.64 0.76 -42.23
CA LEU A 816 -0.20 -0.42 -41.49
C LEU A 816 -0.31 -0.24 -39.97
N GLU A 817 -0.05 0.96 -39.45
CA GLU A 817 -0.24 1.31 -38.03
C GLU A 817 -1.69 1.08 -37.59
N ASN A 818 -2.65 1.35 -38.48
CA ASN A 818 -4.06 1.16 -38.18
C ASN A 818 -4.45 -0.32 -37.99
N ILE A 819 -3.73 -1.26 -38.63
CA ILE A 819 -3.87 -2.71 -38.39
C ILE A 819 -3.10 -3.10 -37.13
N ARG A 820 -1.82 -2.70 -37.04
CA ARG A 820 -0.91 -3.04 -35.94
C ARG A 820 -1.50 -2.68 -34.57
N ARG A 821 -1.97 -1.44 -34.40
CA ARG A 821 -2.47 -0.94 -33.10
C ARG A 821 -3.76 -1.61 -32.66
N GLU A 822 -4.51 -2.22 -33.57
CA GLU A 822 -5.67 -3.03 -33.22
C GLU A 822 -5.26 -4.45 -32.79
N LYS A 823 -3.97 -4.73 -32.58
CA LYS A 823 -3.44 -6.06 -32.26
C LYS A 823 -3.90 -7.14 -33.25
N ALA A 824 -4.09 -6.76 -34.51
CA ALA A 824 -4.43 -7.68 -35.58
C ALA A 824 -3.16 -8.29 -36.15
N LEU A 825 -2.63 -9.29 -35.45
CA LEU A 825 -1.35 -9.97 -35.74
C LEU A 825 -1.57 -11.44 -36.13
N ALA A 826 -1.16 -11.88 -37.32
CA ALA A 826 -1.31 -13.28 -37.72
C ALA A 826 -0.48 -14.23 -36.85
N MET A 827 0.67 -13.75 -36.40
CA MET A 827 1.63 -14.43 -35.51
C MET A 827 2.55 -13.40 -34.87
N PHE A 828 3.17 -13.76 -33.75
CA PHE A 828 4.16 -12.92 -33.08
C PHE A 828 5.14 -13.76 -32.26
N TYR A 829 6.12 -14.40 -32.93
CA TYR A 829 7.18 -15.20 -32.30
C TYR A 829 6.67 -16.29 -31.34
N GLY A 830 5.49 -16.88 -31.63
CA GLY A 830 4.88 -17.91 -30.78
C GLY A 830 4.22 -17.40 -29.48
N VAL A 831 4.14 -16.09 -29.26
CA VAL A 831 3.38 -15.51 -28.14
C VAL A 831 1.89 -15.82 -28.32
N ASP A 832 1.25 -16.36 -27.29
CA ASP A 832 -0.19 -16.57 -27.29
C ASP A 832 -0.93 -15.22 -27.32
N LEU A 833 -1.57 -14.93 -28.46
CA LEU A 833 -2.29 -13.69 -28.71
C LEU A 833 -3.60 -13.58 -27.90
N ARG A 834 -4.01 -14.65 -27.21
CA ARG A 834 -5.19 -14.70 -26.35
C ARG A 834 -4.86 -14.66 -24.86
N ASN A 835 -3.58 -14.64 -24.50
CA ASN A 835 -3.16 -14.63 -23.11
C ASN A 835 -3.52 -13.30 -22.44
N GLU A 836 -4.39 -13.36 -21.42
CA GLU A 836 -4.87 -12.18 -20.69
C GLU A 836 -3.78 -11.48 -19.88
N PHE A 837 -2.80 -12.21 -19.35
CA PHE A 837 -1.68 -11.62 -18.61
C PHE A 837 -0.81 -10.72 -19.51
N ILE A 838 -0.63 -11.11 -20.77
CA ILE A 838 0.18 -10.35 -21.74
C ILE A 838 -0.62 -9.18 -22.32
N TRP A 839 -1.85 -9.44 -22.76
CA TRP A 839 -2.63 -8.51 -23.59
C TRP A 839 -3.71 -7.73 -22.81
N GLY A 840 -3.92 -8.03 -21.53
CA GLY A 840 -4.94 -7.41 -20.68
C GLY A 840 -6.34 -7.49 -21.30
N HIS A 841 -7.10 -6.39 -21.24
CA HIS A 841 -8.43 -6.28 -21.86
C HIS A 841 -8.41 -6.38 -23.40
N TYR A 842 -7.24 -6.32 -24.03
CA TYR A 842 -7.05 -6.57 -25.45
C TYR A 842 -6.68 -8.03 -25.72
N ASN A 843 -6.98 -8.99 -24.84
CA ASN A 843 -6.73 -10.42 -25.05
C ASN A 843 -7.51 -11.03 -26.22
N GLN A 844 -8.65 -10.47 -26.60
CA GLN A 844 -9.37 -10.93 -27.80
C GLN A 844 -8.51 -10.74 -29.05
N HIS A 845 -8.41 -11.77 -29.88
CA HIS A 845 -7.71 -11.67 -31.14
C HIS A 845 -8.55 -10.91 -32.16
N ARG A 846 -7.94 -10.00 -32.92
CA ARG A 846 -8.61 -9.13 -33.89
C ARG A 846 -8.05 -9.43 -35.28
N SER A 847 -8.89 -9.29 -36.30
CA SER A 847 -8.50 -9.46 -37.69
C SER A 847 -9.22 -8.43 -38.56
N PHE A 848 -8.74 -8.25 -39.78
CA PHE A 848 -9.32 -7.39 -40.79
C PHE A 848 -9.82 -8.22 -41.96
N ASP A 849 -10.84 -7.71 -42.64
CA ASP A 849 -11.29 -8.25 -43.93
C ASP A 849 -11.57 -7.11 -44.92
N ILE A 850 -11.65 -7.43 -46.20
CA ILE A 850 -12.10 -6.48 -47.22
C ILE A 850 -13.65 -6.34 -47.17
N GLU A 851 -14.24 -5.55 -48.07
CA GLU A 851 -15.71 -5.40 -48.17
C GLU A 851 -16.39 -6.74 -48.47
N GLY A 852 -17.37 -7.15 -47.64
CA GLY A 852 -18.20 -8.34 -47.90
C GLY A 852 -17.54 -9.71 -47.63
N GLY A 853 -16.42 -9.76 -46.90
CA GLY A 853 -15.83 -11.03 -46.42
C GLY A 853 -16.54 -11.61 -45.18
N ASP A 854 -15.86 -12.39 -44.34
CA ASP A 854 -16.46 -13.15 -43.23
C ASP A 854 -17.21 -12.24 -42.24
N ASP A 855 -18.49 -12.54 -41.99
CA ASP A 855 -19.38 -11.78 -41.10
C ASP A 855 -18.89 -11.75 -39.64
N ASN A 856 -18.04 -12.71 -39.25
CA ASN A 856 -17.43 -12.76 -37.92
C ASN A 856 -16.26 -11.77 -37.76
N VAL A 857 -15.78 -11.13 -38.83
CA VAL A 857 -14.70 -10.15 -38.78
C VAL A 857 -15.26 -8.73 -38.63
N ARG A 858 -15.09 -8.14 -37.44
CA ARG A 858 -15.59 -6.80 -37.11
C ARG A 858 -14.93 -5.68 -37.90
N PHE A 859 -13.62 -5.75 -38.16
CA PHE A 859 -12.88 -4.65 -38.79
C PHE A 859 -12.85 -4.82 -40.30
N LYS A 860 -13.59 -3.96 -41.01
CA LYS A 860 -13.60 -3.92 -42.48
C LYS A 860 -12.64 -2.86 -43.01
N TRP A 861 -11.77 -3.26 -43.94
CA TRP A 861 -10.77 -2.40 -44.56
C TRP A 861 -11.42 -1.23 -45.30
N LEU A 862 -12.47 -1.55 -46.08
CA LEU A 862 -13.35 -0.58 -46.74
C LEU A 862 -14.63 -0.39 -45.90
N PRO A 863 -15.13 0.85 -45.76
CA PRO A 863 -16.35 1.11 -45.00
C PRO A 863 -17.61 0.79 -45.83
N ALA A 864 -18.75 0.67 -45.14
CA ALA A 864 -20.06 0.54 -45.78
C ALA A 864 -20.42 1.79 -46.64
N PRO A 865 -21.33 1.66 -47.63
CA PRO A 865 -21.77 2.79 -48.45
C PRO A 865 -22.29 3.96 -47.60
N LYS A 866 -21.80 5.18 -47.88
CA LYS A 866 -22.08 6.45 -47.15
C LYS A 866 -21.41 6.62 -45.78
N ARG A 867 -20.58 5.67 -45.33
CA ARG A 867 -19.80 5.81 -44.09
C ARG A 867 -18.32 6.07 -44.35
N HIS A 868 -17.62 6.51 -43.30
CA HIS A 868 -16.19 6.72 -43.27
C HIS A 868 -15.58 5.86 -42.15
N ASN A 869 -14.51 5.16 -42.48
CA ASN A 869 -13.56 4.66 -41.48
C ASN A 869 -12.33 5.59 -41.47
N ARG A 870 -11.40 5.41 -40.54
CA ARG A 870 -10.21 6.26 -40.35
C ARG A 870 -9.39 6.42 -41.63
N ARG A 871 -9.24 5.34 -42.39
CA ARG A 871 -8.48 5.27 -43.64
C ARG A 871 -9.13 6.13 -44.72
N THR A 872 -10.40 5.87 -45.00
CA THR A 872 -11.17 6.62 -46.01
C THR A 872 -11.40 8.07 -45.61
N TRP A 873 -11.60 8.36 -44.33
CA TRP A 873 -11.76 9.72 -43.84
C TRP A 873 -10.50 10.54 -44.05
N TYR A 874 -9.32 9.98 -43.71
CA TYR A 874 -8.06 10.68 -43.94
C TYR A 874 -7.82 10.95 -45.43
N LEU A 875 -8.03 9.96 -46.30
CA LEU A 875 -7.86 10.14 -47.74
C LEU A 875 -8.84 11.17 -48.34
N VAL A 876 -10.13 11.12 -47.97
CA VAL A 876 -11.17 11.95 -48.58
C VAL A 876 -11.28 13.32 -47.93
N GLU A 877 -11.35 13.39 -46.60
CA GLU A 877 -11.63 14.63 -45.88
C GLU A 877 -10.36 15.45 -45.60
N GLN A 878 -9.23 14.80 -45.31
CA GLN A 878 -7.95 15.49 -45.06
C GLN A 878 -7.13 15.71 -46.31
N LEU A 879 -6.93 14.66 -47.10
CA LEU A 879 -6.10 14.72 -48.31
C LEU A 879 -6.89 15.11 -49.55
N ARG A 880 -8.22 15.30 -49.43
CA ARG A 880 -9.10 15.80 -50.50
C ARG A 880 -9.15 14.90 -51.74
N LEU A 881 -8.89 13.60 -51.59
CA LEU A 881 -9.08 12.65 -52.67
C LEU A 881 -10.56 12.42 -52.97
N PRO A 882 -10.98 12.36 -54.23
CA PRO A 882 -12.33 11.91 -54.60
C PRO A 882 -12.62 10.53 -53.98
N ARG A 883 -13.82 10.37 -53.41
CA ARG A 883 -14.16 9.15 -52.66
C ARG A 883 -13.95 7.86 -53.45
N ASP A 884 -14.35 7.85 -54.72
CA ASP A 884 -14.20 6.67 -55.58
C ASP A 884 -12.73 6.32 -55.82
N GLN A 885 -11.87 7.33 -56.01
CA GLN A 885 -10.43 7.13 -56.12
C GLN A 885 -9.81 6.64 -54.80
N ALA A 886 -10.26 7.16 -53.65
CA ALA A 886 -9.79 6.72 -52.34
C ALA A 886 -10.15 5.26 -52.06
N LEU A 887 -11.36 4.83 -52.42
CA LEU A 887 -11.80 3.45 -52.29
C LEU A 887 -11.01 2.51 -53.23
N GLU A 888 -10.81 2.92 -54.47
CA GLU A 888 -10.00 2.16 -55.44
C GLU A 888 -8.54 2.05 -54.99
N PHE A 889 -7.95 3.14 -54.50
CA PHE A 889 -6.61 3.13 -53.92
C PHE A 889 -6.53 2.13 -52.76
N LEU A 890 -7.48 2.17 -51.81
CA LEU A 890 -7.49 1.24 -50.68
C LEU A 890 -7.69 -0.22 -51.12
N ARG A 891 -8.46 -0.49 -52.17
CA ARG A 891 -8.61 -1.84 -52.77
C ARG A 891 -7.28 -2.36 -53.31
N ARG A 892 -6.62 -1.58 -54.16
CA ARG A 892 -5.31 -1.94 -54.74
C ARG A 892 -4.22 -2.02 -53.68
N PHE A 893 -4.28 -1.17 -52.65
CA PHE A 893 -3.41 -1.24 -51.49
C PHE A 893 -3.60 -2.54 -50.70
N TRP A 894 -4.84 -2.96 -50.47
CA TRP A 894 -5.16 -4.24 -49.83
C TRP A 894 -4.58 -5.41 -50.63
N GLU A 895 -4.81 -5.46 -51.94
CA GLU A 895 -4.25 -6.49 -52.83
C GLU A 895 -2.71 -6.53 -52.78
N ALA A 896 -2.06 -5.37 -52.68
CA ALA A 896 -0.61 -5.29 -52.53
C ALA A 896 -0.13 -5.83 -51.18
N MET A 897 -0.85 -5.53 -50.08
CA MET A 897 -0.49 -6.00 -48.73
C MET A 897 -0.64 -7.50 -48.55
N VAL A 898 -1.71 -8.11 -49.07
CA VAL A 898 -1.99 -9.55 -48.97
C VAL A 898 -1.25 -10.39 -50.00
N ASN A 899 -0.50 -9.74 -50.90
CA ASN A 899 0.23 -10.42 -51.95
C ASN A 899 1.26 -11.39 -51.35
N PRO A 900 1.25 -12.69 -51.72
CA PRO A 900 2.15 -13.68 -51.14
C PRO A 900 3.65 -13.39 -51.29
N THR A 901 4.04 -12.60 -52.29
CA THR A 901 5.45 -12.19 -52.49
C THR A 901 5.89 -11.09 -51.52
N ILE A 902 4.97 -10.25 -51.06
CA ILE A 902 5.24 -9.18 -50.09
C ILE A 902 4.99 -9.69 -48.66
N ALA A 903 3.89 -10.42 -48.46
CA ALA A 903 3.50 -11.09 -47.22
C ALA A 903 3.53 -10.20 -45.96
N ILE A 904 3.15 -8.92 -46.08
CA ILE A 904 3.02 -8.01 -44.91
C ILE A 904 1.75 -8.35 -44.13
N VAL A 905 0.66 -8.66 -44.83
CA VAL A 905 -0.59 -9.15 -44.25
C VAL A 905 -0.81 -10.58 -44.73
N ARG A 906 -1.25 -11.46 -43.82
CA ARG A 906 -1.46 -12.89 -44.08
C ARG A 906 -2.89 -13.30 -43.72
N GLU A 907 -3.37 -14.35 -44.36
CA GLU A 907 -4.63 -14.99 -44.02
C GLU A 907 -4.55 -15.56 -42.59
N HIS A 908 -5.56 -15.26 -41.78
CA HIS A 908 -5.69 -15.71 -40.40
C HIS A 908 -7.17 -15.90 -40.09
N ASN A 909 -7.62 -17.15 -39.93
CA ASN A 909 -9.04 -17.46 -39.86
C ASN A 909 -9.71 -16.95 -38.55
N PRO A 910 -10.78 -16.13 -38.62
CA PRO A 910 -11.36 -15.54 -39.83
C PRO A 910 -10.66 -14.23 -40.24
N GLY A 911 -10.49 -14.01 -41.55
CA GLY A 911 -9.93 -12.78 -42.13
C GLY A 911 -8.42 -12.78 -42.31
N PHE A 912 -7.83 -11.60 -42.12
CA PHE A 912 -6.42 -11.31 -42.38
C PHE A 912 -5.80 -10.49 -41.25
N ALA A 913 -4.52 -10.69 -41.02
CA ALA A 913 -3.80 -10.00 -39.96
C ALA A 913 -2.35 -9.72 -40.37
N LEU A 914 -1.74 -8.71 -39.74
CA LEU A 914 -0.37 -8.30 -39.99
C LEU A 914 0.61 -9.41 -39.58
N ASP A 915 1.64 -9.67 -40.38
CA ASP A 915 2.76 -10.52 -39.96
C ASP A 915 3.57 -9.81 -38.88
N GLY A 916 3.36 -10.19 -37.61
CA GLY A 916 3.99 -9.55 -36.48
C GLY A 916 5.50 -9.77 -36.40
N GLU A 917 6.05 -10.79 -37.06
CA GLU A 917 7.51 -11.01 -37.16
C GLU A 917 8.18 -10.06 -38.18
N GLY A 918 7.36 -9.41 -39.03
CA GLY A 918 7.80 -8.34 -39.92
C GLY A 918 7.98 -6.99 -39.22
N ILE A 919 7.58 -6.83 -37.96
CA ILE A 919 7.67 -5.58 -37.21
C ILE A 919 9.13 -5.27 -36.86
N ARG A 920 9.52 -4.00 -36.98
CA ARG A 920 10.85 -3.48 -36.70
C ARG A 920 10.76 -2.27 -35.78
N ILE A 921 11.62 -2.20 -34.77
CA ILE A 921 11.62 -1.19 -33.71
C ILE A 921 12.98 -0.49 -33.75
N ALA A 922 12.97 0.84 -33.85
CA ALA A 922 14.17 1.65 -33.98
C ALA A 922 14.11 2.90 -33.11
N SER A 923 15.25 3.56 -32.93
CA SER A 923 15.30 4.90 -32.33
C SER A 923 14.42 5.88 -33.11
N GLY A 924 13.59 6.63 -32.39
CA GLY A 924 12.77 7.73 -32.94
C GLY A 924 13.48 9.09 -32.89
N GLU A 925 14.68 9.15 -32.31
CA GLU A 925 15.34 10.39 -31.90
C GLU A 925 15.61 11.37 -33.05
N GLN A 926 16.15 10.86 -34.16
CA GLN A 926 16.51 11.63 -35.35
C GLN A 926 15.38 11.68 -36.39
N GLN A 927 14.18 11.24 -36.02
CA GLN A 927 13.07 11.08 -36.96
C GLN A 927 12.02 12.16 -36.74
N PRO A 928 11.37 12.66 -37.79
CA PRO A 928 10.32 13.67 -37.64
C PRO A 928 9.21 13.19 -36.69
N LEU A 929 8.78 14.09 -35.82
CA LEU A 929 7.71 13.90 -34.87
C LEU A 929 6.80 15.10 -35.06
N TYR A 930 5.63 14.85 -35.61
CA TYR A 930 4.65 15.87 -35.89
C TYR A 930 3.63 15.93 -34.77
N MET A 931 3.03 17.09 -34.62
CA MET A 931 1.97 17.30 -33.66
C MET A 931 0.88 18.16 -34.27
N CYS A 932 -0.37 17.74 -34.06
CA CYS A 932 -1.52 18.49 -34.56
C CYS A 932 -1.80 19.74 -33.73
N LYS A 933 -1.92 20.89 -34.42
CA LYS A 933 -2.31 22.18 -33.83
C LYS A 933 -3.73 22.19 -33.27
N SER A 934 -4.62 21.37 -33.85
CA SER A 934 -6.03 21.28 -33.45
C SER A 934 -6.26 20.25 -32.35
N CYS A 935 -5.95 18.97 -32.54
CA CYS A 935 -6.28 17.94 -31.55
C CYS A 935 -5.13 17.56 -30.61
N GLY A 936 -3.90 18.01 -30.86
CA GLY A 936 -2.72 17.69 -30.05
C GLY A 936 -2.17 16.27 -30.24
N LEU A 937 -2.68 15.49 -31.20
CA LEU A 937 -2.13 14.16 -31.53
C LEU A 937 -0.68 14.30 -31.98
N ARG A 938 0.22 13.55 -31.34
CA ARG A 938 1.61 13.35 -31.80
C ARG A 938 1.66 12.15 -32.73
N GLN A 939 2.34 12.30 -33.87
CA GLN A 939 2.41 11.30 -34.92
C GLN A 939 3.79 11.32 -35.60
N SER A 940 4.34 10.15 -35.89
CA SER A 940 5.65 10.02 -36.57
C SER A 940 5.55 10.21 -38.09
N HIS A 941 4.34 10.09 -38.62
CA HIS A 941 4.06 10.18 -40.05
C HIS A 941 2.96 11.21 -40.29
N ALA A 942 3.19 12.09 -41.27
CA ALA A 942 2.24 13.09 -41.71
C ALA A 942 2.37 13.26 -43.22
N LEU A 943 1.22 13.38 -43.91
CA LEU A 943 1.19 13.66 -45.34
C LEU A 943 0.50 15.01 -45.56
N ASN A 944 1.10 15.89 -46.37
CA ASN A 944 0.60 17.26 -46.61
C ASN A 944 0.33 18.06 -45.34
N GLU A 945 1.11 17.83 -44.28
CA GLU A 945 0.92 18.48 -42.97
C GLU A 945 -0.51 18.29 -42.40
N ARG A 946 -1.19 17.19 -42.75
CA ARG A 946 -2.54 16.87 -42.25
C ARG A 946 -2.52 15.89 -41.08
N CYS A 947 -3.48 16.06 -40.17
CA CYS A 947 -3.62 15.21 -39.00
C CYS A 947 -4.18 13.82 -39.34
N THR A 948 -3.61 12.77 -38.75
CA THR A 948 -4.05 11.38 -38.94
C THR A 948 -5.11 10.92 -37.92
N ALA A 949 -5.52 11.80 -37.00
CA ALA A 949 -6.62 11.51 -36.08
C ALA A 949 -7.94 11.45 -36.87
N PHE A 950 -8.74 10.42 -36.62
CA PHE A 950 -10.04 10.25 -37.27
C PHE A 950 -10.95 11.45 -36.93
N HIS A 951 -11.61 12.05 -37.91
CA HIS A 951 -12.42 13.28 -37.76
C HIS A 951 -11.68 14.59 -37.41
N CYS A 952 -10.37 14.59 -37.19
CA CYS A 952 -9.63 15.83 -36.90
C CYS A 952 -9.22 16.59 -38.16
N ARG A 953 -9.80 17.78 -38.39
CA ARG A 953 -9.46 18.62 -39.56
C ARG A 953 -8.18 19.45 -39.44
N GLY A 954 -7.39 19.19 -38.40
CA GLY A 954 -6.23 20.00 -38.07
C GLY A 954 -5.01 19.75 -38.94
N GLU A 955 -4.15 20.76 -38.97
CA GLU A 955 -2.81 20.67 -39.55
C GLU A 955 -1.80 20.26 -38.47
N VAL A 956 -0.71 19.65 -38.90
CA VAL A 956 0.39 19.24 -38.03
C VAL A 956 1.66 20.02 -38.35
N GLU A 957 2.46 20.26 -37.32
CA GLU A 957 3.80 20.82 -37.45
C GLU A 957 4.82 19.87 -36.88
N GLU A 958 6.02 19.88 -37.44
CA GLU A 958 7.13 19.12 -36.87
C GLU A 958 7.61 19.77 -35.57
N ILE A 959 7.75 18.96 -34.53
CA ILE A 959 8.38 19.39 -33.27
C ILE A 959 9.90 19.44 -33.51
N CYS A 960 10.44 20.65 -33.56
CA CYS A 960 11.86 20.89 -33.76
C CYS A 960 12.71 20.32 -32.59
N MET A 961 14.01 20.13 -32.82
CA MET A 961 14.90 19.52 -31.81
C MET A 961 14.94 20.32 -30.49
N ALA A 962 14.94 21.66 -30.55
CA ALA A 962 14.89 22.50 -29.36
C ALA A 962 13.60 22.27 -28.55
N GLU A 963 12.45 22.13 -29.20
CA GLU A 963 11.20 21.78 -28.51
C GLU A 963 11.22 20.37 -27.92
N ARG A 964 11.87 19.41 -28.59
CA ARG A 964 12.05 18.05 -28.06
C ARG A 964 12.91 18.04 -26.82
N GLU A 965 13.98 18.83 -26.78
CA GLU A 965 14.83 18.99 -25.60
C GLU A 965 14.04 19.57 -24.42
N VAL A 966 13.22 20.59 -24.66
CA VAL A 966 12.29 21.13 -23.66
C VAL A 966 11.30 20.06 -23.19
N MET A 967 10.74 19.26 -24.11
CA MET A 967 9.84 18.17 -23.77
C MET A 967 10.54 17.12 -22.90
N ARG A 968 11.79 16.74 -23.22
CA ARG A 968 12.61 15.81 -22.44
C ARG A 968 12.87 16.32 -21.03
N ALA A 969 13.21 17.59 -20.87
CA ALA A 969 13.44 18.17 -19.54
C ALA A 969 12.15 18.28 -18.70
N ARG A 970 11.01 18.56 -19.33
CA ARG A 970 9.74 18.83 -18.63
C ARG A 970 8.86 17.60 -18.40
N ASN A 971 9.00 16.54 -19.20
CA ASN A 971 8.15 15.35 -19.11
C ASN A 971 8.76 14.31 -18.17
N HIS A 972 8.01 13.92 -17.14
CA HIS A 972 8.47 12.95 -16.14
C HIS A 972 8.93 11.64 -16.77
N TYR A 973 8.12 11.04 -17.65
CA TYR A 973 8.43 9.76 -18.26
C TYR A 973 9.67 9.80 -19.15
N LEU A 974 9.85 10.89 -19.92
CA LEU A 974 11.07 11.05 -20.73
C LEU A 974 12.32 11.11 -19.88
N VAL A 975 12.30 11.85 -18.76
CA VAL A 975 13.44 11.87 -17.84
C VAL A 975 13.67 10.49 -17.24
N SER A 976 12.62 9.84 -16.73
CA SER A 976 12.74 8.52 -16.09
C SER A 976 13.25 7.45 -17.08
N TYR A 977 12.88 7.50 -18.37
CA TYR A 977 13.41 6.54 -19.36
C TYR A 977 14.92 6.72 -19.67
N GLU A 978 15.49 7.89 -19.35
CA GLU A 978 16.93 8.12 -19.47
C GLU A 978 17.69 7.61 -18.24
N GLU A 979 17.01 7.37 -17.12
CA GLU A 979 17.60 6.86 -15.88
C GLU A 979 17.89 5.35 -15.98
N PRO A 980 19.13 4.89 -15.72
CA PRO A 980 19.54 3.50 -15.92
C PRO A 980 19.24 2.57 -14.74
N ASN A 981 18.66 3.09 -13.66
CA ASN A 981 18.50 2.40 -12.37
C ASN A 981 17.15 1.71 -12.20
N HIS A 982 16.22 1.82 -13.14
CA HIS A 982 14.92 1.17 -13.05
C HIS A 982 15.05 -0.35 -13.16
N VAL A 983 14.49 -1.05 -12.18
CA VAL A 983 14.52 -2.50 -12.04
C VAL A 983 13.12 -3.04 -11.82
N THR A 984 12.90 -4.31 -12.15
CA THR A 984 11.66 -5.00 -11.85
C THR A 984 11.54 -5.23 -10.34
N VAL A 985 10.34 -4.99 -9.81
CA VAL A 985 10.01 -5.07 -8.40
C VAL A 985 8.88 -6.08 -8.21
N ARG A 986 8.81 -6.68 -7.02
CA ARG A 986 7.69 -7.51 -6.60
C ARG A 986 7.00 -6.88 -5.40
N ALA A 987 5.67 -6.76 -5.47
CA ALA A 987 4.86 -6.19 -4.41
C ALA A 987 3.67 -7.08 -4.06
N ARG A 988 3.36 -7.22 -2.76
CA ARG A 988 2.22 -8.03 -2.30
C ARG A 988 1.42 -7.31 -1.23
N GLU A 989 0.12 -7.55 -1.20
CA GLU A 989 -0.72 -7.07 -0.11
C GLU A 989 -0.45 -7.89 1.16
N HIS A 990 -0.62 -7.26 2.31
CA HIS A 990 -0.61 -7.93 3.60
C HIS A 990 -1.79 -7.44 4.46
N THR A 991 -2.97 -8.01 4.20
CA THR A 991 -4.23 -7.62 4.85
C THR A 991 -4.83 -8.77 5.65
N ALA A 992 -5.74 -8.46 6.57
CA ALA A 992 -6.43 -9.49 7.35
C ALA A 992 -7.37 -10.37 6.51
N SER A 993 -7.64 -9.97 5.25
CA SER A 993 -8.44 -10.73 4.29
C SER A 993 -7.70 -11.95 3.73
N LEU A 994 -6.36 -11.94 3.77
CA LEU A 994 -5.56 -13.06 3.30
C LEU A 994 -5.58 -14.24 4.28
N SER A 995 -5.53 -15.46 3.73
CA SER A 995 -5.39 -16.68 4.54
C SER A 995 -4.10 -16.64 5.36
N THR A 996 -4.08 -17.38 6.48
CA THR A 996 -2.88 -17.42 7.36
C THR A 996 -1.68 -17.98 6.60
N ASP A 997 -1.86 -19.10 5.90
CA ASP A 997 -0.76 -19.78 5.20
C ASP A 997 -0.14 -18.88 4.11
N LEU A 998 -0.97 -18.10 3.39
CA LEU A 998 -0.49 -17.15 2.39
C LEU A 998 0.23 -15.95 3.02
N ARG A 999 -0.24 -15.45 4.18
CA ARG A 999 0.48 -14.39 4.90
C ARG A 999 1.85 -14.87 5.39
N GLU A 1000 1.91 -16.05 5.99
CA GLU A 1000 3.18 -16.65 6.44
C GLU A 1000 4.14 -16.84 5.26
N SER A 1001 3.66 -17.24 4.07
CA SER A 1001 4.50 -17.34 2.88
C SER A 1001 4.98 -15.98 2.37
N ILE A 1002 4.12 -14.97 2.38
CA ILE A 1002 4.46 -13.59 1.97
C ILE A 1002 5.48 -12.97 2.94
N GLU A 1003 5.28 -13.13 4.26
CA GLU A 1003 6.21 -12.67 5.29
C GLU A 1003 7.60 -13.32 5.11
N LYS A 1004 7.64 -14.62 4.81
CA LYS A 1004 8.88 -15.34 4.51
C LYS A 1004 9.56 -14.80 3.25
N ASP A 1005 8.83 -14.69 2.14
CA ASP A 1005 9.37 -14.19 0.87
C ASP A 1005 9.88 -12.73 1.01
N PHE A 1006 9.22 -11.92 1.82
CA PHE A 1006 9.64 -10.55 2.11
C PHE A 1006 10.92 -10.52 2.96
N ALA A 1007 11.00 -11.33 4.01
CA ALA A 1007 12.19 -11.44 4.86
C ALA A 1007 13.41 -11.98 4.08
N GLU A 1008 13.19 -12.80 3.05
CA GLU A 1008 14.23 -13.30 2.15
C GLU A 1008 14.61 -12.31 1.02
N GLY A 1009 13.94 -11.16 0.92
CA GLY A 1009 14.17 -10.18 -0.15
C GLY A 1009 13.61 -10.59 -1.53
N ARG A 1010 12.73 -11.60 -1.57
CA ARG A 1010 12.00 -12.02 -2.80
C ARG A 1010 10.80 -11.11 -3.08
N ILE A 1011 10.30 -10.38 -2.08
CA ILE A 1011 9.28 -9.32 -2.20
C ILE A 1011 9.92 -8.00 -1.75
N ASN A 1012 9.78 -6.95 -2.57
CA ASN A 1012 10.37 -5.64 -2.30
C ASN A 1012 9.42 -4.72 -1.54
N VAL A 1013 8.11 -4.81 -1.80
CA VAL A 1013 7.11 -3.94 -1.16
C VAL A 1013 5.98 -4.77 -0.58
N LEU A 1014 5.74 -4.63 0.72
CA LEU A 1014 4.48 -5.07 1.31
C LEU A 1014 3.54 -3.87 1.46
N SER A 1015 2.35 -4.01 0.88
CA SER A 1015 1.24 -3.07 1.02
C SER A 1015 0.34 -3.53 2.16
N CYS A 1016 0.51 -2.92 3.32
CA CYS A 1016 -0.01 -3.39 4.59
C CYS A 1016 -1.13 -2.49 5.11
N THR A 1017 -2.01 -3.06 5.92
CA THR A 1017 -2.86 -2.28 6.83
C THR A 1017 -2.26 -2.26 8.24
N THR A 1018 -3.08 -1.99 9.25
CA THR A 1018 -2.74 -2.12 10.67
C THR A 1018 -2.24 -3.52 11.05
N THR A 1019 -2.39 -4.53 10.18
CA THR A 1019 -1.83 -5.88 10.36
C THR A 1019 -0.33 -5.91 10.60
N MET A 1020 0.43 -4.99 9.98
CA MET A 1020 1.89 -4.89 10.13
C MET A 1020 2.32 -3.69 10.99
N GLU A 1021 1.36 -2.93 11.50
CA GLU A 1021 1.61 -1.85 12.46
C GLU A 1021 2.08 -2.42 13.80
N MET A 1022 1.72 -3.67 14.11
CA MET A 1022 1.89 -4.31 15.40
C MET A 1022 2.65 -5.66 15.32
N GLY A 1023 3.50 -5.92 16.31
CA GLY A 1023 3.88 -7.29 16.70
C GLY A 1023 4.75 -8.20 15.84
N VAL A 1024 4.92 -7.99 14.53
CA VAL A 1024 5.67 -8.94 13.68
C VAL A 1024 7.13 -8.52 13.48
N ASP A 1025 8.06 -9.48 13.61
CA ASP A 1025 9.49 -9.30 13.30
C ASP A 1025 9.85 -9.77 11.89
N LEU A 1026 9.95 -8.82 10.96
CA LEU A 1026 10.31 -9.04 9.55
C LEU A 1026 11.82 -8.89 9.25
N GLY A 1027 12.65 -8.68 10.27
CA GLY A 1027 14.06 -8.30 10.08
C GLY A 1027 14.25 -6.78 9.95
N ASP A 1028 15.36 -6.39 9.35
CA ASP A 1028 15.80 -4.99 9.30
C ASP A 1028 15.21 -4.27 8.09
N LEU A 1029 14.39 -3.27 8.37
CA LEU A 1029 13.83 -2.38 7.36
C LEU A 1029 14.47 -1.01 7.46
N GLU A 1030 14.82 -0.46 6.29
CA GLU A 1030 15.45 0.86 6.19
C GLU A 1030 14.45 1.95 5.77
N ALA A 1031 13.26 1.59 5.27
CA ALA A 1031 12.23 2.57 4.96
C ALA A 1031 10.80 2.10 5.23
N VAL A 1032 9.97 3.09 5.55
CA VAL A 1032 8.51 2.97 5.66
C VAL A 1032 7.87 4.10 4.86
N VAL A 1033 6.87 3.75 4.04
CA VAL A 1033 6.04 4.69 3.29
C VAL A 1033 4.60 4.62 3.79
N ASN A 1034 4.11 5.64 4.47
CA ASN A 1034 2.69 5.76 4.77
C ASN A 1034 1.97 6.36 3.56
N LEU A 1035 1.05 5.64 2.92
CA LEU A 1035 0.28 6.08 1.74
C LEU A 1035 -0.90 7.02 2.11
N ASN A 1036 -1.01 7.35 3.38
CA ASN A 1036 -1.89 8.36 3.96
C ASN A 1036 -1.29 8.85 5.28
N VAL A 1037 -1.76 9.99 5.77
CA VAL A 1037 -1.44 10.42 7.14
C VAL A 1037 -2.12 9.46 8.12
N PRO A 1038 -1.39 8.78 9.02
CA PRO A 1038 -2.00 7.91 10.02
C PRO A 1038 -2.98 8.69 10.93
N PRO A 1039 -4.05 8.06 11.47
CA PRO A 1039 -5.12 8.79 12.16
C PRO A 1039 -4.67 9.48 13.46
N GLY A 1040 -3.53 9.06 14.02
CA GLY A 1040 -2.91 9.67 15.17
C GLY A 1040 -1.42 9.36 15.29
N ILE A 1041 -0.73 10.14 16.10
CA ILE A 1041 0.72 10.04 16.29
C ILE A 1041 1.16 8.69 16.86
N ALA A 1042 0.32 8.03 17.65
CA ALA A 1042 0.58 6.68 18.15
C ALA A 1042 0.71 5.67 17.00
N ASN A 1043 -0.23 5.71 16.04
CA ASN A 1043 -0.19 4.84 14.85
C ASN A 1043 1.04 5.15 14.00
N TYR A 1044 1.34 6.43 13.81
CA TYR A 1044 2.53 6.86 13.08
C TYR A 1044 3.81 6.30 13.71
N GLN A 1045 4.01 6.47 15.02
CA GLN A 1045 5.18 5.96 15.74
C GLN A 1045 5.30 4.44 15.70
N GLN A 1046 4.19 3.72 15.68
CA GLN A 1046 4.19 2.26 15.54
C GLN A 1046 4.62 1.80 14.14
N ARG A 1047 4.14 2.49 13.09
CA ARG A 1047 4.52 2.23 11.70
C ARG A 1047 5.97 2.58 11.44
N THR A 1048 6.41 3.78 11.83
CA THR A 1048 7.80 4.21 11.65
C THR A 1048 8.76 3.42 12.54
N GLY A 1049 8.29 2.95 13.69
CA GLY A 1049 8.96 1.99 14.57
C GLY A 1049 9.28 0.63 13.94
N ARG A 1050 8.79 0.34 12.74
CA ARG A 1050 9.14 -0.86 11.96
C ARG A 1050 10.51 -0.75 11.28
N ALA A 1051 10.96 0.47 10.99
CA ALA A 1051 12.27 0.72 10.38
C ALA A 1051 13.33 1.14 11.41
N GLY A 1052 14.58 0.74 11.16
CA GLY A 1052 15.74 1.04 11.99
C GLY A 1052 15.91 0.17 13.22
N ARG A 1053 15.55 -1.13 13.16
CA ARG A 1053 15.75 -2.08 14.26
C ARG A 1053 17.22 -2.48 14.46
N ARG A 1054 18.03 -2.50 13.40
CA ARG A 1054 19.50 -2.63 13.48
C ARG A 1054 20.18 -1.48 12.73
N ALA A 1055 21.30 -1.03 13.29
CA ALA A 1055 21.92 0.27 13.03
C ALA A 1055 22.83 0.31 11.78
N GLN A 1056 22.40 -0.28 10.66
CA GLN A 1056 23.22 -0.27 9.43
C GLN A 1056 23.11 1.06 8.66
N ALA A 1057 21.93 1.70 8.66
CA ALA A 1057 21.69 3.00 8.05
C ALA A 1057 20.53 3.75 8.73
N ALA A 1058 20.48 5.08 8.56
CA ALA A 1058 19.41 5.93 9.09
C ALA A 1058 18.09 5.69 8.34
N PRO A 1059 17.04 5.14 8.98
CA PRO A 1059 15.81 4.82 8.27
C PRO A 1059 15.05 6.07 7.79
N PHE A 1060 14.39 5.94 6.65
CA PHE A 1060 13.51 6.97 6.08
C PHE A 1060 12.04 6.64 6.31
N CYS A 1061 11.30 7.57 6.89
CA CYS A 1061 9.86 7.46 7.08
C CYS A 1061 9.16 8.54 6.24
N VAL A 1062 8.60 8.14 5.10
CA VAL A 1062 7.94 9.05 4.16
C VAL A 1062 6.42 8.93 4.30
N THR A 1063 5.72 10.04 4.45
CA THR A 1063 4.26 10.07 4.59
C THR A 1063 3.63 10.84 3.45
N VAL A 1064 2.80 10.15 2.66
CA VAL A 1064 2.07 10.69 1.52
C VAL A 1064 0.72 11.23 2.01
N ALA A 1065 0.56 12.55 1.99
CA ALA A 1065 -0.70 13.20 2.32
C ALA A 1065 -1.69 13.05 1.16
N ARG A 1066 -2.86 12.45 1.44
CA ARG A 1066 -3.98 12.37 0.49
C ARG A 1066 -4.70 13.70 0.36
N ASN A 1067 -5.52 13.83 -0.67
CA ASN A 1067 -6.41 14.99 -0.84
C ASN A 1067 -7.64 14.98 0.10
N THR A 1068 -7.45 14.66 1.39
CA THR A 1068 -8.48 14.71 2.43
C THR A 1068 -8.23 15.91 3.34
N ASN A 1069 -9.28 16.44 4.00
CA ASN A 1069 -9.12 17.58 4.90
C ASN A 1069 -8.13 17.30 6.04
N TYR A 1070 -8.14 16.08 6.59
CA TYR A 1070 -7.25 15.67 7.68
C TYR A 1070 -5.79 15.63 7.22
N ASP A 1071 -5.49 14.90 6.14
CA ASP A 1071 -4.14 14.75 5.62
C ASP A 1071 -3.54 16.12 5.22
N GLN A 1072 -4.32 16.96 4.53
CA GLN A 1072 -3.89 18.31 4.13
C GLN A 1072 -3.68 19.23 5.34
N SER A 1073 -4.42 19.04 6.43
CA SER A 1073 -4.20 19.79 7.67
C SER A 1073 -2.89 19.37 8.32
N VAL A 1074 -2.64 18.06 8.41
CA VAL A 1074 -1.40 17.52 9.02
C VAL A 1074 -0.18 17.87 8.19
N PHE A 1075 -0.23 17.78 6.86
CA PHE A 1075 0.90 18.16 6.00
C PHE A 1075 1.33 19.63 6.19
N ARG A 1076 0.37 20.54 6.42
CA ARG A 1076 0.64 21.97 6.64
C ARG A 1076 1.35 22.27 7.96
N ASP A 1077 1.18 21.41 8.95
CA ASP A 1077 1.86 21.50 10.23
C ASP A 1077 2.40 20.13 10.64
N PHE A 1078 3.24 19.55 9.77
CA PHE A 1078 3.76 18.21 9.99
C PHE A 1078 4.68 18.18 11.21
N SER A 1079 5.43 19.27 11.45
CA SER A 1079 6.23 19.45 12.66
C SER A 1079 5.39 19.38 13.94
N GLY A 1080 4.22 20.04 13.97
CA GLY A 1080 3.30 20.00 15.10
C GLY A 1080 2.67 18.62 15.28
N TYR A 1081 2.38 17.91 14.19
CA TYR A 1081 1.94 16.52 14.25
C TYR A 1081 3.01 15.60 14.84
N LEU A 1082 4.27 15.71 14.41
CA LEU A 1082 5.39 14.92 14.95
C LEU A 1082 5.68 15.24 16.43
N ALA A 1083 5.47 16.48 16.86
CA ALA A 1083 5.61 16.92 18.24
C ALA A 1083 4.40 16.56 19.14
N SER A 1084 3.30 16.07 18.56
CA SER A 1084 2.09 15.75 19.31
C SER A 1084 2.29 14.52 20.21
N SER A 1085 1.54 14.47 21.31
CA SER A 1085 1.56 13.34 22.24
C SER A 1085 0.38 12.39 21.99
N PRO A 1086 0.58 11.06 22.14
CA PRO A 1086 -0.50 10.09 22.11
C PRO A 1086 -1.64 10.46 23.08
N GLY A 1087 -2.88 10.44 22.60
CA GLY A 1087 -4.05 10.61 23.46
C GLY A 1087 -4.19 9.46 24.47
N THR A 1088 -4.82 9.73 25.62
CA THR A 1088 -5.14 8.66 26.58
C THR A 1088 -6.30 7.82 26.05
N PRO A 1089 -6.19 6.48 26.01
CA PRO A 1089 -7.31 5.60 25.69
C PRO A 1089 -8.50 5.82 26.63
N PHE A 1090 -9.72 5.58 26.16
CA PHE A 1090 -10.94 5.79 26.95
C PHE A 1090 -11.92 4.60 26.86
N ILE A 1091 -12.74 4.43 27.90
CA ILE A 1091 -13.76 3.37 28.02
C ILE A 1091 -15.07 4.00 28.49
N HIS A 1092 -16.18 3.54 27.91
CA HIS A 1092 -17.53 3.92 28.33
C HIS A 1092 -18.22 2.71 28.97
N LEU A 1093 -17.98 2.50 30.27
CA LEU A 1093 -18.62 1.43 31.05
C LEU A 1093 -20.10 1.69 31.34
N ASP A 1094 -20.59 2.90 31.06
CA ASP A 1094 -21.96 3.34 31.23
C ASP A 1094 -22.87 2.97 30.03
N ASN A 1095 -22.33 2.31 29.00
CA ASN A 1095 -23.10 1.87 27.84
C ASN A 1095 -23.98 0.64 28.20
N PRO A 1096 -25.31 0.78 28.32
CA PRO A 1096 -26.20 -0.30 28.74
C PRO A 1096 -26.32 -1.39 27.66
N ASP A 1097 -26.35 -1.01 26.38
CA ASP A 1097 -26.57 -1.94 25.27
C ASP A 1097 -25.43 -2.95 25.14
N LEU A 1098 -24.18 -2.46 25.26
CA LEU A 1098 -23.00 -3.33 25.26
C LEU A 1098 -22.99 -4.24 26.50
N PHE A 1099 -23.33 -3.72 27.68
CA PHE A 1099 -23.37 -4.54 28.90
C PHE A 1099 -24.43 -5.64 28.80
N TRP A 1100 -25.62 -5.31 28.28
CA TRP A 1100 -26.71 -6.25 28.07
C TRP A 1100 -26.31 -7.38 27.12
N ARG A 1101 -25.59 -7.09 26.04
CA ARG A 1101 -25.09 -8.14 25.13
C ARG A 1101 -24.30 -9.23 25.86
N HIS A 1102 -23.51 -8.88 26.87
CA HIS A 1102 -22.82 -9.88 27.69
C HIS A 1102 -23.75 -10.64 28.65
N GLN A 1103 -24.76 -9.99 29.25
CA GLN A 1103 -25.79 -10.69 30.05
C GLN A 1103 -26.58 -11.69 29.20
N GLN A 1104 -26.98 -11.27 28.00
CA GLN A 1104 -27.67 -12.09 27.01
C GLN A 1104 -26.81 -13.26 26.55
N SER A 1105 -25.50 -13.04 26.36
CA SER A 1105 -24.56 -14.10 26.01
C SER A 1105 -24.38 -15.14 27.13
N ILE A 1106 -24.45 -14.75 28.41
CA ILE A 1106 -24.47 -15.72 29.53
C ILE A 1106 -25.72 -16.60 29.45
N MET A 1107 -26.89 -16.00 29.26
CA MET A 1107 -28.16 -16.74 29.10
C MET A 1107 -28.10 -17.69 27.91
N LEU A 1108 -27.59 -17.20 26.77
CA LEU A 1108 -27.42 -17.99 25.55
C LEU A 1108 -26.46 -19.17 25.79
N ALA A 1109 -25.36 -18.97 26.51
CA ALA A 1109 -24.41 -20.04 26.82
C ALA A 1109 -25.07 -21.20 27.57
N HIS A 1110 -25.93 -20.91 28.54
CA HIS A 1110 -26.69 -21.95 29.27
C HIS A 1110 -27.73 -22.63 28.36
N PHE A 1111 -28.47 -21.86 27.56
CA PHE A 1111 -29.44 -22.44 26.63
C PHE A 1111 -28.77 -23.33 25.57
N LEU A 1112 -27.60 -22.93 25.06
CA LEU A 1112 -26.82 -23.73 24.12
C LEU A 1112 -26.32 -25.04 24.74
N ARG A 1113 -25.98 -25.08 26.04
CA ARG A 1113 -25.64 -26.34 26.73
C ARG A 1113 -26.81 -27.32 26.77
N ARG A 1114 -28.05 -26.81 26.84
CA ARG A 1114 -29.26 -27.61 26.81
C ARG A 1114 -29.58 -28.15 25.41
N LYS A 1115 -29.37 -27.32 24.38
CA LYS A 1115 -29.64 -27.62 22.97
C LYS A 1115 -28.58 -28.51 22.31
N ILE A 1116 -27.32 -28.29 22.64
CA ILE A 1116 -26.17 -28.94 22.01
C ILE A 1116 -25.65 -30.01 22.98
N THR A 1117 -26.22 -31.21 22.87
CA THR A 1117 -25.81 -32.37 23.67
C THR A 1117 -24.56 -33.05 23.13
N ASP A 1118 -24.29 -32.92 21.83
CA ASP A 1118 -23.05 -33.40 21.21
C ASP A 1118 -21.91 -32.40 21.43
N HIS A 1119 -21.03 -32.75 22.38
CA HIS A 1119 -19.86 -31.96 22.72
C HIS A 1119 -18.76 -32.01 21.66
N ASP A 1120 -18.88 -32.85 20.63
CA ASP A 1120 -17.99 -32.86 19.46
C ASP A 1120 -18.36 -31.78 18.42
N ILE A 1121 -19.43 -31.02 18.63
CA ILE A 1121 -19.79 -29.89 17.76
C ILE A 1121 -18.86 -28.69 18.05
N ASN A 1122 -18.06 -28.34 17.04
CA ASN A 1122 -17.06 -27.27 17.13
C ASN A 1122 -17.63 -25.86 17.03
N ALA A 1123 -18.47 -25.63 16.04
CA ALA A 1123 -19.15 -24.37 15.79
C ALA A 1123 -20.62 -24.70 15.49
N PRO A 1124 -21.54 -24.43 16.42
CA PRO A 1124 -22.94 -24.71 16.18
C PRO A 1124 -23.47 -23.80 15.08
N SER A 1125 -23.86 -24.39 13.95
CA SER A 1125 -24.69 -23.71 12.95
C SER A 1125 -26.16 -23.66 13.38
N LEU A 1126 -26.97 -22.86 12.66
CA LEU A 1126 -28.40 -22.69 12.91
C LEU A 1126 -29.16 -24.02 13.03
N LYS A 1127 -28.74 -25.06 12.30
CA LYS A 1127 -29.38 -26.39 12.37
C LYS A 1127 -29.30 -27.06 13.74
N HIS A 1128 -28.30 -26.72 14.55
CA HIS A 1128 -28.15 -27.28 15.89
C HIS A 1128 -29.02 -26.53 16.92
N LEU A 1129 -29.39 -25.29 16.61
CA LEU A 1129 -30.28 -24.50 17.46
C LEU A 1129 -31.77 -24.72 17.08
N PHE A 1130 -32.05 -24.73 15.79
CA PHE A 1130 -33.40 -24.71 15.21
C PHE A 1130 -33.82 -26.01 14.50
N GLY A 1131 -32.88 -26.94 14.24
CA GLY A 1131 -33.14 -28.14 13.45
C GLY A 1131 -32.88 -27.95 11.95
N LYS A 1132 -33.00 -29.03 11.17
CA LYS A 1132 -32.76 -29.01 9.70
C LYS A 1132 -33.85 -28.29 8.91
N ALA A 1133 -35.06 -28.21 9.46
CA ALA A 1133 -36.21 -27.53 8.88
C ALA A 1133 -36.81 -26.61 9.94
N PHE A 1134 -37.17 -25.39 9.56
CA PHE A 1134 -37.61 -24.37 10.51
C PHE A 1134 -38.74 -23.48 9.95
N GLY A 1135 -39.86 -24.11 9.55
CA GLY A 1135 -41.09 -23.40 9.17
C GLY A 1135 -41.90 -22.91 10.37
N GLU A 1136 -43.12 -22.43 10.13
CA GLU A 1136 -43.98 -21.80 11.15
C GLU A 1136 -44.28 -22.70 12.36
N GLU A 1137 -44.57 -23.99 12.13
CA GLU A 1137 -44.80 -24.95 13.23
C GLU A 1137 -43.57 -25.13 14.12
N ALA A 1138 -42.38 -25.18 13.50
CA ALA A 1138 -41.11 -25.31 14.22
C ALA A 1138 -40.75 -24.03 14.99
N LEU A 1139 -41.11 -22.85 14.46
CA LEU A 1139 -40.99 -21.57 15.16
C LEU A 1139 -41.86 -21.53 16.43
N SER A 1140 -43.11 -22.00 16.34
CA SER A 1140 -43.99 -22.10 17.52
C SER A 1140 -43.42 -23.06 18.55
N ALA A 1141 -43.01 -24.26 18.14
CA ALA A 1141 -42.44 -25.27 19.04
C ALA A 1141 -41.14 -24.78 19.72
N PHE A 1142 -40.26 -24.10 18.97
CA PHE A 1142 -39.06 -23.47 19.53
C PHE A 1142 -39.40 -22.40 20.56
N THR A 1143 -40.43 -21.60 20.29
CA THR A 1143 -40.87 -20.53 21.18
C THR A 1143 -41.40 -21.09 22.50
N ASP A 1144 -42.16 -22.18 22.45
CA ASP A 1144 -42.68 -22.86 23.65
C ASP A 1144 -41.54 -23.50 24.46
N GLU A 1145 -40.58 -24.14 23.79
CA GLU A 1145 -39.41 -24.73 24.44
C GLU A 1145 -38.54 -23.68 25.14
N LEU A 1146 -38.32 -22.52 24.49
CA LEU A 1146 -37.57 -21.41 25.06
C LEU A 1146 -38.26 -20.90 26.35
N MET A 1147 -39.58 -20.74 26.32
CA MET A 1147 -40.36 -20.33 27.50
C MET A 1147 -40.28 -21.36 28.62
N GLN A 1148 -40.42 -22.65 28.30
CA GLN A 1148 -40.32 -23.73 29.27
C GLN A 1148 -38.93 -23.79 29.90
N TRP A 1149 -37.87 -23.57 29.12
CA TRP A 1149 -36.51 -23.50 29.64
C TRP A 1149 -36.32 -22.33 30.59
N MET A 1150 -36.89 -21.16 30.28
CA MET A 1150 -36.82 -19.98 31.16
C MET A 1150 -37.46 -20.22 32.53
N GLU A 1151 -38.51 -21.05 32.60
CA GLU A 1151 -39.20 -21.41 33.85
C GLU A 1151 -38.50 -22.55 34.62
N SER A 1152 -37.49 -23.19 34.04
CA SER A 1152 -36.75 -24.29 34.64
C SER A 1152 -35.69 -23.84 35.66
N GLU A 1153 -35.19 -24.77 36.49
CA GLU A 1153 -34.03 -24.49 37.37
C GLU A 1153 -32.79 -24.04 36.59
N GLU A 1154 -32.57 -24.58 35.39
CA GLU A 1154 -31.43 -24.18 34.54
C GLU A 1154 -31.57 -22.72 34.07
N GLY A 1155 -32.79 -22.33 33.65
CA GLY A 1155 -33.11 -20.95 33.30
C GLY A 1155 -32.96 -19.99 34.49
N ALA A 1156 -33.37 -20.42 35.68
CA ALA A 1156 -33.17 -19.65 36.91
C ALA A 1156 -31.69 -19.46 37.25
N ARG A 1157 -30.85 -20.50 37.14
CA ARG A 1157 -29.39 -20.41 37.35
C ARG A 1157 -28.73 -19.51 36.30
N ALA A 1158 -29.14 -19.61 35.04
CA ALA A 1158 -28.65 -18.75 33.97
C ALA A 1158 -28.97 -17.27 34.24
N THR A 1159 -30.20 -16.99 34.68
CA THR A 1159 -30.65 -15.64 35.03
C THR A 1159 -29.86 -15.10 36.21
N GLN A 1160 -29.66 -15.90 37.26
CA GLN A 1160 -28.88 -15.52 38.43
C GLN A 1160 -27.42 -15.18 38.06
N GLU A 1161 -26.78 -16.00 37.22
CA GLU A 1161 -25.41 -15.73 36.76
C GLU A 1161 -25.33 -14.45 35.91
N ALA A 1162 -26.28 -14.24 35.02
CA ALA A 1162 -26.36 -13.05 34.17
C ALA A 1162 -26.65 -11.77 34.97
N GLU A 1163 -27.45 -11.85 36.04
CA GLU A 1163 -27.67 -10.75 36.98
C GLU A 1163 -26.44 -10.46 37.84
N ALA A 1164 -25.75 -11.50 38.31
CA ALA A 1164 -24.56 -11.38 39.14
C ALA A 1164 -23.43 -10.58 38.45
N LEU A 1165 -23.40 -10.57 37.11
CA LEU A 1165 -22.47 -9.75 36.34
C LEU A 1165 -22.53 -8.26 36.73
N ARG A 1166 -23.70 -7.74 37.13
CA ARG A 1166 -23.88 -6.36 37.60
C ARG A 1166 -23.03 -6.05 38.82
N ASN A 1167 -22.78 -7.04 39.69
CA ASN A 1167 -21.98 -6.84 40.89
C ASN A 1167 -20.51 -6.53 40.57
N ARG A 1168 -20.05 -6.88 39.36
CA ARG A 1168 -18.71 -6.59 38.82
C ARG A 1168 -18.58 -5.20 38.19
N LEU A 1169 -19.67 -4.42 38.12
CA LEU A 1169 -19.62 -3.00 37.76
C LEU A 1169 -19.35 -2.12 38.99
N PRO A 1170 -18.73 -0.94 38.78
CA PRO A 1170 -18.67 0.09 39.80
C PRO A 1170 -20.06 0.36 40.39
N LEU A 1171 -20.14 0.65 41.69
CA LEU A 1171 -21.42 0.75 42.43
C LEU A 1171 -22.42 1.71 41.76
N LYS A 1172 -21.93 2.83 41.22
CA LYS A 1172 -22.74 3.84 40.50
C LYS A 1172 -23.32 3.35 39.17
N LEU A 1173 -22.67 2.38 38.52
CA LEU A 1173 -23.03 1.87 37.20
C LEU A 1173 -23.85 0.59 37.26
N ARG A 1174 -24.03 -0.02 38.44
CA ARG A 1174 -24.81 -1.27 38.57
C ARG A 1174 -26.23 -1.16 38.02
N ALA A 1175 -26.80 0.05 37.98
CA ALA A 1175 -28.15 0.30 37.47
C ALA A 1175 -28.30 0.07 35.95
N ILE A 1176 -27.22 0.10 35.16
CA ILE A 1176 -27.31 -0.09 33.71
C ILE A 1176 -27.69 -1.52 33.32
N GLY A 1177 -27.39 -2.51 34.16
CA GLY A 1177 -27.68 -3.91 33.87
C GLY A 1177 -29.13 -4.29 34.12
N ALA A 1178 -29.70 -5.09 33.22
CA ALA A 1178 -31.06 -5.63 33.35
C ALA A 1178 -31.12 -6.66 34.50
N SER A 1179 -32.31 -6.82 35.09
CA SER A 1179 -32.58 -7.80 36.15
C SER A 1179 -34.04 -8.22 36.19
N GLY A 1180 -34.28 -9.36 36.83
CA GLY A 1180 -35.58 -9.97 37.03
C GLY A 1180 -36.29 -10.18 35.71
N ALA A 1181 -37.57 -9.83 35.70
CA ALA A 1181 -38.43 -9.99 34.53
C ALA A 1181 -37.93 -9.25 33.28
N ASP A 1182 -37.28 -8.08 33.42
CA ASP A 1182 -36.79 -7.30 32.27
C ASP A 1182 -35.67 -8.04 31.51
N LEU A 1183 -34.71 -8.63 32.23
CA LEU A 1183 -33.64 -9.42 31.62
C LEU A 1183 -34.21 -10.63 30.85
N MET A 1184 -35.16 -11.34 31.49
CA MET A 1184 -35.82 -12.50 30.92
C MET A 1184 -36.63 -12.15 29.67
N GLN A 1185 -37.47 -11.11 29.74
CA GLN A 1185 -38.30 -10.66 28.62
C GLN A 1185 -37.48 -10.24 27.42
N ARG A 1186 -36.37 -9.53 27.64
CA ARG A 1186 -35.44 -9.13 26.56
C ARG A 1186 -34.76 -10.32 25.90
N PHE A 1187 -34.29 -11.30 26.69
CA PHE A 1187 -33.68 -12.51 26.14
C PHE A 1187 -34.64 -13.31 25.29
N VAL A 1188 -35.84 -13.55 25.82
CA VAL A 1188 -36.90 -14.23 25.08
C VAL A 1188 -37.29 -13.45 23.82
N GLY A 1189 -37.45 -12.13 23.93
CA GLY A 1189 -37.78 -11.25 22.80
C GLY A 1189 -36.77 -11.34 21.66
N ASN A 1190 -35.48 -11.15 21.97
CA ASN A 1190 -34.41 -11.20 20.98
C ASN A 1190 -34.30 -12.57 20.29
N LEU A 1191 -34.41 -13.67 21.04
CA LEU A 1191 -34.35 -15.01 20.47
C LEU A 1191 -35.59 -15.34 19.63
N ARG A 1192 -36.78 -14.87 20.02
CA ARG A 1192 -38.01 -15.02 19.23
C ARG A 1192 -37.93 -14.25 17.91
N GLU A 1193 -37.47 -13.01 17.95
CA GLU A 1193 -37.29 -12.18 16.75
C GLU A 1193 -36.27 -12.81 15.80
N PHE A 1194 -35.13 -13.26 16.33
CA PHE A 1194 -34.13 -13.96 15.53
C PHE A 1194 -34.66 -15.28 14.95
N ALA A 1195 -35.41 -16.06 15.72
CA ALA A 1195 -36.05 -17.27 15.24
C ALA A 1195 -37.07 -16.98 14.13
N ALA A 1196 -37.87 -15.92 14.26
CA ALA A 1196 -38.82 -15.50 13.24
C ALA A 1196 -38.12 -15.11 11.93
N GLU A 1197 -37.03 -14.35 11.99
CA GLU A 1197 -36.24 -13.98 10.80
C GLU A 1197 -35.64 -15.22 10.12
N VAL A 1198 -35.11 -16.17 10.89
CA VAL A 1198 -34.58 -17.43 10.35
C VAL A 1198 -35.69 -18.26 9.69
N SER A 1199 -36.87 -18.32 10.31
CA SER A 1199 -38.03 -19.03 9.75
C SER A 1199 -38.51 -18.42 8.45
N GLU A 1200 -38.65 -17.09 8.39
CA GLU A 1200 -39.03 -16.36 7.17
C GLU A 1200 -38.04 -16.62 6.03
N ARG A 1201 -36.73 -16.54 6.32
CA ARG A 1201 -35.68 -16.84 5.32
C ARG A 1201 -35.75 -18.29 4.86
N TRP A 1202 -36.00 -19.24 5.77
CA TRP A 1202 -36.12 -20.66 5.44
C TRP A 1202 -37.32 -20.90 4.52
N VAL A 1203 -38.51 -20.36 4.84
CA VAL A 1203 -39.71 -20.47 4.00
C VAL A 1203 -39.44 -19.91 2.61
N ARG A 1204 -38.89 -18.69 2.53
CA ARG A 1204 -38.55 -18.04 1.25
C ARG A 1204 -37.55 -18.86 0.42
N TYR A 1205 -36.56 -19.49 1.05
CA TYR A 1205 -35.61 -20.34 0.33
C TYR A 1205 -36.25 -21.65 -0.15
N GLN A 1206 -37.13 -22.26 0.65
CA GLN A 1206 -37.88 -23.44 0.22
C GLN A 1206 -38.79 -23.13 -0.97
N GLU A 1207 -39.57 -22.05 -0.90
CA GLU A 1207 -40.41 -21.61 -2.03
C GLU A 1207 -39.60 -21.40 -3.31
N ARG A 1208 -38.41 -20.80 -3.21
CA ARG A 1208 -37.51 -20.63 -4.37
C ARG A 1208 -36.93 -21.94 -4.88
N ILE A 1209 -36.57 -22.86 -3.98
CA ILE A 1209 -36.06 -24.19 -4.34
C ILE A 1209 -37.17 -24.98 -5.04
N GLU A 1210 -38.40 -24.96 -4.53
CA GLU A 1210 -39.56 -25.61 -5.13
C GLU A 1210 -39.90 -25.00 -6.49
N ALA A 1211 -39.91 -23.66 -6.61
CA ALA A 1211 -40.11 -22.97 -7.88
C ALA A 1211 -39.02 -23.31 -8.91
N ALA A 1212 -37.75 -23.38 -8.48
CA ALA A 1212 -36.63 -23.78 -9.33
C ALA A 1212 -36.74 -25.25 -9.77
N ALA A 1213 -37.17 -26.15 -8.87
CA ALA A 1213 -37.40 -27.55 -9.19
C ALA A 1213 -38.56 -27.72 -10.19
N GLN A 1214 -39.65 -26.96 -10.04
CA GLN A 1214 -40.77 -26.94 -10.99
C GLN A 1214 -40.35 -26.39 -12.37
N LEU A 1215 -39.51 -25.34 -12.41
CA LEU A 1215 -38.92 -24.81 -13.65
C LEU A 1215 -37.96 -25.80 -14.30
N SER A 1216 -37.18 -26.54 -13.51
CA SER A 1216 -36.30 -27.60 -14.00
C SER A 1216 -37.08 -28.78 -14.57
N HIS A 1217 -38.20 -29.17 -13.95
CA HIS A 1217 -39.11 -30.18 -14.49
C HIS A 1217 -39.74 -29.74 -15.82
N LYS A 1218 -40.22 -28.50 -15.92
CA LYS A 1218 -40.71 -27.93 -17.19
C LYS A 1218 -39.62 -27.87 -18.28
N LYS A 1219 -38.36 -27.56 -17.91
CA LYS A 1219 -37.23 -27.54 -18.85
C LYS A 1219 -36.78 -28.95 -19.28
N ALA A 1220 -36.91 -29.95 -18.41
CA ALA A 1220 -36.64 -31.35 -18.72
C ALA A 1220 -37.69 -31.93 -19.68
N GLU A 1221 -38.97 -31.55 -19.55
CA GLU A 1221 -40.02 -31.87 -20.54
C GLU A 1221 -39.79 -31.18 -21.90
N LEU A 1222 -39.07 -30.05 -21.92
CA LEU A 1222 -38.72 -29.28 -23.14
C LEU A 1222 -37.36 -29.68 -23.78
N GLY A 1223 -36.69 -30.74 -23.28
CA GLY A 1223 -35.51 -31.32 -23.94
C GLY A 1223 -34.24 -30.45 -23.95
N CYS A 1224 -34.11 -29.44 -23.09
CA CYS A 1224 -32.91 -28.60 -23.02
C CYS A 1224 -31.93 -29.10 -21.94
N GLY A 1225 -30.85 -29.76 -22.36
CA GLY A 1225 -29.82 -30.29 -21.48
C GLY A 1225 -28.85 -29.22 -20.95
N PHE A 1226 -28.97 -28.86 -19.67
CA PHE A 1226 -27.89 -28.26 -18.89
C PHE A 1226 -27.87 -28.88 -17.48
N ARG A 1227 -26.72 -29.43 -17.08
CA ARG A 1227 -26.47 -29.90 -15.71
C ARG A 1227 -26.08 -28.71 -14.84
N ILE A 1228 -26.87 -28.40 -13.82
CA ILE A 1228 -26.48 -27.49 -12.74
C ILE A 1228 -25.61 -28.28 -11.74
N PRO A 1229 -24.49 -27.76 -11.24
CA PRO A 1229 -23.71 -28.41 -10.20
C PRO A 1229 -24.51 -28.41 -8.90
N THR A 1230 -24.73 -29.58 -8.33
CA THR A 1230 -25.23 -29.75 -6.97
C THR A 1230 -24.22 -29.16 -5.99
N VAL A 1231 -24.59 -28.06 -5.35
CA VAL A 1231 -23.89 -27.52 -4.17
C VAL A 1231 -24.23 -28.42 -2.98
N ALA A 1232 -23.23 -29.15 -2.48
CA ALA A 1232 -23.37 -30.01 -1.31
C ALA A 1232 -23.04 -29.24 -0.03
N GLY A 1233 -24.00 -29.23 0.90
CA GLY A 1233 -23.79 -29.44 2.34
C GLY A 1233 -23.44 -28.26 3.22
#